data_AF-F6FVN8-F1
#
_entry.id   AF-F6FVN8-F1
#
_cell.length_a   1.000
_cell.length_b   1.000
_cell.length_c   1.000
_cell.angle_alpha   90.00
_cell.angle_beta   90.00
_cell.angle_gamma   90.00
#
_symmetry.space_group_name_H-M   'P 1'
#
loop_
_entity.id
_entity.type
_entity.pdbx_description
1 polymer ?
#
loop_
_entity_poly.entity_id
_entity_poly.type
_entity_poly.pdbx_seq_one_letter_code
_entity_poly.pdbx_strand_id
1 'polypeptide(L)'
;MLGGAVAAVLATAGGLGGAGAAIADDAAAAGDDAVAAQSVTEEQTTAVVDETADAAVEEPATEEAPAEEAPADAPAEEPEEEAPAEEPAAEEPAAEKAVAPAAKAGAKKPKAVEEEAAAADEPIVIMADTEGPGPDRNDLSVMFRAAHPDTYTTENPGTADTSNVQTQLTAQTQNRFFECGDTIVYYQIIEVGGDATGESVLEVTTDFDTRFGGNDQVGITEVTAFLAFEDSGYVSDGEETITGTSVSGTWSDGQIELTSTVTDVEAGETIVIEYHATLNCGNPPGTITGNLHVGSGGMVIIQNAGEGPAASVPGAGTQTVPLFANAVRVTVVPTNPTVTQGVCPEDGGPLVAPTLTVPDDTASIDYSVDPPGPYAPGDTVTVTADLTSGNVTWPDPLPAGWVSVDDDTISFTVTFDEVPCVPAVPVVTQGECPEDGAVVAPTLMVPDDTATIDYSVDVPGPYVGGQTVVVTAELLVEGTVWPDPLPAGWMLEDDGTITFTVTFDELPCVPAVPTVTQGECPEGGEPVLPTLTVPDDTAAIDYSVDLEAPYAPGETVVVTAELLVQGTVWPEELPVGWELQEDGTIAFTVTFDEVPCVPVAPVVIQPTCPEGVPTEPMLELPADTDAIFYFVISEDEDSFGFGETVVVVAMLEPGYVWAEELPEGWEIVDDMTAAFEVTFAEAPCIVAPVAPTVTPSVCPPGSASPTAPTLTLATTTGVTYTVSPAGPYSGGQTVTVTAVLEEGYAWQMPLPAGWTLNSPATFTVTFPAHAVCPKAPVKTPPKQPELPRTGADGIGTYVGLAGLALLAGAGLLWASRRRGTLG
;
A
#
# COMPACT_ATOMS: atom_id res chain seq x y z
N MET A 1 34.03 -47.04 33.23
CA MET A 1 35.29 -47.73 32.84
C MET A 1 36.29 -46.66 32.39
N LEU A 2 37.37 -47.01 31.68
CA LEU A 2 38.49 -46.12 31.29
C LEU A 2 38.04 -44.88 30.48
N GLY A 3 38.75 -43.73 30.45
CA GLY A 3 39.83 -43.26 31.34
C GLY A 3 40.99 -42.46 30.67
N GLY A 4 41.30 -41.26 31.20
CA GLY A 4 42.58 -40.49 31.03
C GLY A 4 42.71 -39.62 29.77
N ALA A 5 43.47 -38.50 29.73
CA ALA A 5 44.28 -37.72 30.71
C ALA A 5 44.39 -36.25 30.17
N VAL A 6 44.56 -35.12 30.90
CA VAL A 6 45.48 -34.69 31.99
C VAL A 6 46.95 -34.64 31.51
N ALA A 7 47.77 -33.58 31.60
CA ALA A 7 47.76 -32.19 32.14
C ALA A 7 48.69 -31.29 31.25
N ALA A 8 48.58 -29.96 31.07
CA ALA A 8 48.78 -28.80 31.98
C ALA A 8 50.18 -28.68 32.65
N VAL A 9 50.80 -27.46 32.66
CA VAL A 9 51.71 -26.85 33.70
C VAL A 9 52.51 -25.61 33.19
N LEU A 10 52.40 -24.45 33.88
CA LEU A 10 53.34 -23.34 34.24
C LEU A 10 54.53 -22.92 33.29
N ALA A 11 55.27 -21.78 33.39
CA ALA A 11 55.42 -20.59 34.28
C ALA A 11 56.32 -19.53 33.57
N THR A 12 56.61 -18.28 34.01
CA THR A 12 56.04 -17.21 34.89
C THR A 12 56.92 -15.94 34.77
N ALA A 13 56.34 -14.72 34.91
CA ALA A 13 57.01 -13.40 35.03
C ALA A 13 57.79 -12.88 33.77
N GLY A 14 58.05 -11.58 33.58
CA GLY A 14 57.56 -10.37 34.28
C GLY A 14 58.63 -9.27 34.41
N GLY A 15 58.30 -7.99 34.12
CA GLY A 15 59.17 -6.85 34.44
C GLY A 15 59.17 -5.66 33.46
N LEU A 16 58.57 -4.55 33.89
CA LEU A 16 59.05 -3.16 33.80
C LEU A 16 59.81 -2.67 32.53
N GLY A 17 59.09 -1.94 31.67
CA GLY A 17 59.33 -0.50 31.45
C GLY A 17 60.41 -0.04 30.45
N GLY A 18 60.28 1.23 30.01
CA GLY A 18 61.27 1.94 29.20
C GLY A 18 60.70 2.55 27.91
N ALA A 19 60.35 3.84 27.95
CA ALA A 19 60.21 4.66 26.75
C ALA A 19 61.54 5.38 26.47
N GLY A 20 61.86 5.65 25.19
CA GLY A 20 63.05 6.45 24.82
C GLY A 20 63.44 6.28 23.35
N ALA A 21 63.45 7.38 22.61
CA ALA A 21 63.79 7.43 21.18
C ALA A 21 65.29 7.67 20.92
N ALA A 22 65.69 7.54 19.64
CA ALA A 22 67.04 7.76 19.08
C ALA A 22 68.10 6.73 19.56
N ILE A 23 69.18 6.42 18.84
CA ILE A 23 69.88 6.97 17.65
C ILE A 23 70.21 5.77 16.72
N ALA A 24 70.25 5.84 15.38
CA ALA A 24 70.95 6.75 14.45
C ALA A 24 72.48 6.53 14.38
N ASP A 25 73.02 6.58 13.16
CA ASP A 25 74.43 6.39 12.73
C ASP A 25 75.03 4.97 13.02
N ASP A 26 75.99 4.41 12.27
CA ASP A 26 76.73 4.80 11.04
C ASP A 26 77.24 3.48 10.36
N ALA A 27 77.74 3.35 9.13
CA ALA A 27 78.07 4.33 8.08
C ALA A 27 78.03 3.69 6.67
N ALA A 28 78.19 4.52 5.65
CA ALA A 28 78.17 4.16 4.23
C ALA A 28 79.36 3.30 3.72
N ALA A 29 79.14 2.60 2.60
CA ALA A 29 80.13 2.38 1.54
C ALA A 29 79.43 2.21 0.17
N ALA A 30 80.02 2.73 -0.90
CA ALA A 30 79.50 2.65 -2.27
C ALA A 30 80.21 1.56 -3.10
N GLY A 31 79.60 1.13 -4.22
CA GLY A 31 80.22 0.21 -5.18
C GLY A 31 79.35 -0.04 -6.42
N ASP A 32 79.91 0.19 -7.60
CA ASP A 32 79.27 0.02 -8.92
C ASP A 32 79.35 -1.42 -9.50
N ASP A 33 78.56 -1.63 -10.55
CA ASP A 33 78.80 -2.52 -11.71
C ASP A 33 78.97 -4.06 -11.56
N ALA A 34 77.84 -4.75 -11.79
CA ALA A 34 77.59 -5.58 -13.00
C ALA A 34 78.15 -7.03 -13.19
N VAL A 35 77.52 -7.71 -14.18
CA VAL A 35 77.92 -8.93 -14.93
C VAL A 35 77.55 -10.33 -14.40
N ALA A 36 76.26 -10.68 -14.55
CA ALA A 36 75.69 -11.77 -15.38
C ALA A 36 76.13 -13.26 -15.31
N ALA A 37 75.10 -14.13 -15.18
CA ALA A 37 74.90 -15.43 -15.88
C ALA A 37 73.36 -15.67 -15.99
N GLN A 38 72.75 -15.83 -17.17
CA GLN A 38 72.45 -17.09 -17.91
C GLN A 38 71.62 -18.13 -17.12
N SER A 39 70.53 -18.73 -17.67
CA SER A 39 69.85 -18.63 -18.99
C SER A 39 68.49 -19.39 -19.03
N VAL A 40 67.84 -19.50 -20.21
CA VAL A 40 66.62 -20.30 -20.57
C VAL A 40 65.29 -19.61 -20.17
N THR A 41 64.55 -18.93 -21.06
CA THR A 41 63.53 -19.39 -22.08
C THR A 41 62.31 -20.15 -21.51
N GLU A 42 61.09 -20.04 -22.06
CA GLU A 42 60.68 -19.63 -23.43
C GLU A 42 59.34 -18.83 -23.45
N GLU A 43 59.30 -17.77 -24.27
CA GLU A 43 58.26 -17.36 -25.25
C GLU A 43 56.80 -17.02 -24.84
N GLN A 44 56.26 -15.80 -25.15
CA GLN A 44 55.88 -15.17 -26.45
C GLN A 44 54.53 -15.70 -27.01
N THR A 45 53.60 -14.96 -27.63
CA THR A 45 53.40 -13.53 -28.04
C THR A 45 51.89 -13.33 -28.34
N THR A 46 51.26 -12.19 -28.69
CA THR A 46 51.56 -10.75 -28.98
C THR A 46 50.25 -9.99 -28.65
N ALA A 47 50.19 -8.83 -27.98
CA ALA A 47 50.70 -7.49 -28.36
C ALA A 47 49.89 -6.86 -29.54
N VAL A 48 49.09 -5.79 -29.32
CA VAL A 48 49.43 -4.33 -29.48
C VAL A 48 49.37 -3.92 -30.98
N VAL A 49 48.82 -2.77 -31.42
CA VAL A 49 49.28 -1.37 -31.22
C VAL A 49 48.14 -0.34 -31.25
N ASP A 50 48.48 0.85 -30.75
CA ASP A 50 47.74 2.11 -30.66
C ASP A 50 47.76 2.96 -31.97
N GLU A 51 47.08 4.13 -31.90
CA GLU A 51 47.31 5.39 -32.63
C GLU A 51 46.96 5.62 -34.13
N THR A 52 46.16 6.69 -34.32
CA THR A 52 46.20 7.77 -35.36
C THR A 52 45.43 7.72 -36.70
N ALA A 53 44.76 8.87 -36.94
CA ALA A 53 44.69 9.68 -38.19
C ALA A 53 43.41 9.71 -39.09
N ASP A 54 43.09 10.97 -39.47
CA ASP A 54 42.38 11.51 -40.64
C ASP A 54 40.90 11.16 -40.99
N ALA A 55 40.00 12.00 -40.47
CA ALA A 55 39.32 13.11 -41.18
C ALA A 55 38.26 12.90 -42.31
N ALA A 56 37.21 13.73 -42.17
CA ALA A 56 36.28 14.29 -43.17
C ALA A 56 35.18 13.39 -43.81
N VAL A 57 33.92 13.87 -43.75
CA VAL A 57 33.20 14.50 -44.89
C VAL A 57 31.82 15.08 -44.45
N GLU A 58 31.52 16.28 -44.96
CA GLU A 58 30.21 17.00 -45.10
C GLU A 58 29.28 17.33 -43.90
N GLU A 59 29.06 18.66 -43.74
CA GLU A 59 27.79 19.30 -43.31
C GLU A 59 26.98 19.71 -44.58
N PRO A 60 25.82 20.41 -44.47
CA PRO A 60 24.56 20.01 -43.85
C PRO A 60 23.37 20.14 -44.84
N ALA A 61 22.15 19.81 -44.42
CA ALA A 61 20.92 20.13 -45.15
C ALA A 61 19.84 20.72 -44.23
N THR A 62 19.08 21.67 -44.75
CA THR A 62 18.19 22.59 -44.03
C THR A 62 16.74 22.11 -43.92
N GLU A 63 16.09 22.50 -42.83
CA GLU A 63 14.77 23.18 -42.81
C GLU A 63 13.59 22.58 -43.62
N GLU A 64 12.56 22.08 -42.91
CA GLU A 64 11.19 22.65 -43.01
C GLU A 64 10.25 22.10 -41.92
N ALA A 65 9.24 22.90 -41.56
CA ALA A 65 8.11 22.62 -40.68
C ALA A 65 6.98 23.63 -41.01
N PRO A 66 5.71 23.45 -40.57
CA PRO A 66 5.15 22.39 -39.75
C PRO A 66 4.00 21.61 -40.44
N ALA A 67 3.34 20.73 -39.69
CA ALA A 67 1.97 20.26 -39.98
C ALA A 67 1.07 20.57 -38.77
N GLU A 68 -0.21 20.85 -39.02
CA GLU A 68 -1.16 21.46 -38.09
C GLU A 68 -2.35 20.52 -37.87
N GLU A 69 -2.61 20.12 -36.62
CA GLU A 69 -3.87 19.51 -36.19
C GLU A 69 -4.37 20.20 -34.92
N ALA A 70 -5.69 20.39 -34.84
CA ALA A 70 -6.35 21.18 -33.81
C ALA A 70 -7.17 20.31 -32.83
N PRO A 71 -7.39 20.76 -31.58
CA PRO A 71 -8.29 20.08 -30.64
C PRO A 71 -9.76 20.18 -31.08
N ALA A 72 -10.58 19.22 -30.67
CA ALA A 72 -12.00 19.15 -31.01
C ALA A 72 -12.88 19.99 -30.06
N ASP A 73 -13.98 20.51 -30.60
CA ASP A 73 -14.88 21.46 -29.95
C ASP A 73 -16.09 20.79 -29.24
N ALA A 74 -16.78 21.52 -28.37
CA ALA A 74 -17.96 21.06 -27.63
C ALA A 74 -19.27 21.29 -28.40
N PRO A 75 -20.32 20.46 -28.19
CA PRO A 75 -21.61 20.60 -28.89
C PRO A 75 -22.51 21.69 -28.26
N ALA A 76 -23.30 22.37 -29.10
CA ALA A 76 -24.14 23.52 -28.74
C ALA A 76 -25.64 23.20 -28.60
N GLU A 77 -26.43 24.26 -28.35
CA GLU A 77 -27.88 24.32 -28.05
C GLU A 77 -28.77 24.00 -29.30
N GLU A 78 -30.11 23.93 -29.29
CA GLU A 78 -31.19 24.90 -28.90
C GLU A 78 -32.58 24.17 -28.97
N PRO A 79 -33.82 24.75 -28.82
CA PRO A 79 -34.26 26.15 -29.08
C PRO A 79 -35.30 26.82 -28.12
N GLU A 80 -35.69 28.04 -28.52
CA GLU A 80 -36.66 29.08 -28.06
C GLU A 80 -38.11 28.63 -27.69
N GLU A 81 -39.06 29.42 -27.15
CA GLU A 81 -39.27 30.88 -26.85
C GLU A 81 -39.85 31.05 -25.40
N GLU A 82 -40.35 32.16 -24.81
CA GLU A 82 -40.95 33.46 -25.21
C GLU A 82 -40.39 34.65 -24.34
N ALA A 83 -40.88 35.87 -24.57
CA ALA A 83 -40.52 37.16 -23.94
C ALA A 83 -41.38 37.56 -22.67
N PRO A 84 -41.30 38.80 -22.09
CA PRO A 84 -40.39 39.94 -22.27
C PRO A 84 -39.82 40.59 -20.96
N ALA A 85 -39.01 41.66 -21.11
CA ALA A 85 -38.13 42.29 -20.10
C ALA A 85 -38.68 43.52 -19.31
N GLU A 86 -37.98 43.92 -18.24
CA GLU A 86 -37.89 45.31 -17.72
C GLU A 86 -36.58 45.53 -16.89
N GLU A 87 -36.11 46.77 -16.72
CA GLU A 87 -34.86 47.14 -16.01
C GLU A 87 -35.08 47.45 -14.51
N PRO A 88 -34.09 47.22 -13.61
CA PRO A 88 -34.09 47.76 -12.25
C PRO A 88 -33.04 48.87 -12.03
N ALA A 89 -33.42 49.92 -11.29
CA ALA A 89 -32.53 50.94 -10.72
C ALA A 89 -32.26 50.67 -9.22
N ALA A 90 -31.25 51.34 -8.64
CA ALA A 90 -30.83 51.16 -7.25
C ALA A 90 -31.37 52.25 -6.31
N GLU A 91 -31.60 51.91 -5.03
CA GLU A 91 -31.96 52.85 -3.94
C GLU A 91 -31.44 52.35 -2.55
N GLU A 92 -31.66 53.13 -1.49
CA GLU A 92 -30.99 53.04 -0.16
C GLU A 92 -31.41 51.85 0.75
N PRO A 93 -30.79 51.72 1.94
CA PRO A 93 -31.60 51.85 3.16
C PRO A 93 -30.96 52.66 4.33
N ALA A 94 -31.78 53.08 5.32
CA ALA A 94 -31.37 53.96 6.42
C ALA A 94 -31.84 53.57 7.86
N ALA A 95 -30.91 53.75 8.81
CA ALA A 95 -30.96 54.07 10.27
C ALA A 95 -32.17 53.82 11.21
N GLU A 96 -31.88 53.35 12.46
CA GLU A 96 -32.44 53.73 13.81
C GLU A 96 -31.97 52.68 14.90
N LYS A 97 -32.08 52.76 16.26
CA LYS A 97 -32.65 53.70 17.27
C LYS A 97 -32.02 53.52 18.70
N ALA A 98 -31.53 54.58 19.38
CA ALA A 98 -31.37 54.66 20.86
C ALA A 98 -30.95 56.09 21.31
N VAL A 99 -31.84 57.00 21.76
CA VAL A 99 -32.48 57.16 23.10
C VAL A 99 -31.57 57.76 24.21
N ALA A 100 -32.04 58.84 24.84
CA ALA A 100 -31.32 59.68 25.82
C ALA A 100 -32.11 59.88 27.15
N PRO A 101 -31.57 60.65 28.11
CA PRO A 101 -32.41 61.62 28.83
C PRO A 101 -31.80 63.03 28.98
N ALA A 102 -32.62 63.98 29.44
CA ALA A 102 -32.35 65.42 29.48
C ALA A 102 -32.04 65.93 30.94
N ALA A 103 -31.85 67.22 31.29
CA ALA A 103 -32.22 68.47 30.62
C ALA A 103 -31.54 69.73 31.20
N LYS A 104 -31.63 70.86 30.44
CA LYS A 104 -31.40 72.28 30.82
C LYS A 104 -29.94 72.68 31.05
N ALA A 105 -29.46 73.86 30.62
CA ALA A 105 -30.02 74.93 29.76
C ALA A 105 -28.83 75.74 29.15
N GLY A 106 -28.96 76.54 28.09
CA GLY A 106 -30.13 76.79 27.23
C GLY A 106 -30.00 78.15 26.52
N ALA A 107 -29.76 78.13 25.20
CA ALA A 107 -29.63 79.32 24.35
C ALA A 107 -30.54 79.22 23.11
N LYS A 108 -30.92 80.36 22.54
CA LYS A 108 -31.76 80.45 21.32
C LYS A 108 -30.91 80.85 20.12
N LYS A 109 -31.34 80.43 18.93
CA LYS A 109 -30.82 80.86 17.63
C LYS A 109 -31.49 82.18 17.18
N PRO A 110 -30.77 83.32 17.10
CA PRO A 110 -30.87 84.24 15.96
C PRO A 110 -30.06 83.62 14.78
N LYS A 111 -30.44 83.72 13.50
CA LYS A 111 -30.97 84.83 12.67
C LYS A 111 -29.85 85.80 12.28
N ALA A 112 -29.64 85.94 10.98
CA ALA A 112 -28.66 86.85 10.39
C ALA A 112 -28.92 88.32 10.76
N VAL A 113 -27.81 88.99 11.06
CA VAL A 113 -27.51 90.41 11.23
C VAL A 113 -26.05 90.47 10.75
N GLU A 114 -25.76 91.11 9.62
CA GLU A 114 -25.11 92.43 9.62
C GLU A 114 -23.93 92.50 10.60
N GLU A 115 -22.72 92.51 10.02
CA GLU A 115 -21.45 92.60 10.72
C GLU A 115 -21.24 94.04 11.18
N GLU A 116 -21.75 94.35 12.37
CA GLU A 116 -21.54 95.63 13.04
C GLU A 116 -20.09 95.69 13.55
N ALA A 117 -19.17 95.98 12.64
CA ALA A 117 -17.76 96.24 12.95
C ALA A 117 -17.67 97.37 13.97
N ALA A 118 -17.34 97.02 15.21
CA ALA A 118 -17.22 97.94 16.32
C ALA A 118 -15.92 98.74 16.24
N ALA A 119 -15.79 99.57 15.21
CA ALA A 119 -14.71 100.53 15.08
C ALA A 119 -14.65 101.40 16.35
N ALA A 120 -13.51 101.36 17.03
CA ALA A 120 -13.17 102.37 18.02
C ALA A 120 -12.81 103.65 17.24
N ASP A 121 -13.85 104.41 16.90
CA ASP A 121 -13.83 105.63 16.07
C ASP A 121 -13.06 106.78 16.76
N GLU A 122 -11.74 106.62 16.89
CA GLU A 122 -10.83 107.72 16.65
C GLU A 122 -10.77 107.93 15.14
N PRO A 123 -10.93 109.17 14.64
CA PRO A 123 -11.15 109.40 13.23
C PRO A 123 -9.90 109.06 12.44
N ILE A 124 -9.96 107.98 11.65
CA ILE A 124 -9.03 107.76 10.55
C ILE A 124 -9.07 109.04 9.71
N VAL A 125 -7.91 109.69 9.60
CA VAL A 125 -7.77 110.82 8.69
C VAL A 125 -7.87 110.21 7.30
N ILE A 126 -9.00 110.41 6.65
CA ILE A 126 -9.09 110.20 5.21
C ILE A 126 -8.05 111.11 4.55
N MET A 127 -6.89 110.51 4.26
CA MET A 127 -6.01 110.92 3.19
C MET A 127 -6.88 111.04 1.93
N ALA A 128 -6.52 111.94 1.04
CA ALA A 128 -7.35 112.22 -0.12
C ALA A 128 -6.48 112.53 -1.31
N ASP A 129 -6.73 111.83 -2.42
CA ASP A 129 -6.25 112.12 -3.76
C ASP A 129 -6.10 113.63 -3.96
N THR A 130 -4.85 114.07 -4.02
CA THR A 130 -4.54 115.48 -4.19
C THR A 130 -3.63 115.65 -5.40
N GLU A 131 -3.97 116.61 -6.26
CA GLU A 131 -3.28 116.82 -7.53
C GLU A 131 -1.99 117.62 -7.29
N GLY A 132 -0.86 116.92 -7.14
CA GLY A 132 0.44 117.52 -6.87
C GLY A 132 1.59 116.51 -6.79
N PRO A 133 2.78 116.93 -6.31
CA PRO A 133 3.89 116.03 -6.05
C PRO A 133 3.63 115.25 -4.75
N GLY A 134 3.89 113.94 -4.79
CA GLY A 134 3.87 113.09 -3.61
C GLY A 134 5.16 113.13 -2.80
N PRO A 135 5.31 112.24 -1.80
CA PRO A 135 6.46 112.18 -0.90
C PRO A 135 7.81 112.14 -1.63
N ASP A 136 8.77 112.96 -1.18
CA ASP A 136 10.14 112.98 -1.70
C ASP A 136 11.12 112.26 -0.75
N ARG A 137 12.38 112.10 -1.18
CA ARG A 137 13.42 111.39 -0.40
C ARG A 137 13.62 111.93 1.04
N ASN A 138 13.29 113.19 1.30
CA ASN A 138 13.43 113.81 2.62
C ASN A 138 12.25 113.48 3.56
N ASP A 139 11.16 112.97 3.00
CA ASP A 139 9.92 112.65 3.70
C ASP A 139 9.90 111.19 4.21
N LEU A 140 10.68 110.29 3.58
CA LEU A 140 10.71 108.87 3.92
C LEU A 140 11.73 108.52 5.02
N SER A 141 11.25 107.83 6.07
CA SER A 141 12.07 107.16 7.09
C SER A 141 11.97 105.64 6.91
N VAL A 142 13.11 104.97 6.78
CA VAL A 142 13.18 103.60 6.23
C VAL A 142 13.89 102.68 7.23
N MET A 143 13.25 101.57 7.62
CA MET A 143 13.78 100.61 8.60
C MET A 143 13.61 99.17 8.16
N PHE A 144 14.72 98.43 8.04
CA PHE A 144 14.71 97.00 7.71
C PHE A 144 14.98 96.12 8.95
N ARG A 145 14.14 95.10 9.21
CA ARG A 145 14.15 94.27 10.43
C ARG A 145 13.84 92.79 10.12
N ALA A 146 14.13 91.90 11.07
CA ALA A 146 13.66 90.51 11.07
C ALA A 146 12.68 90.31 12.23
N ALA A 147 11.74 89.39 12.07
CA ALA A 147 10.77 89.01 13.11
C ALA A 147 11.43 88.29 14.31
N HIS A 148 10.65 87.95 15.34
CA HIS A 148 11.14 87.14 16.46
C HIS A 148 11.39 85.68 16.00
N PRO A 149 12.48 85.01 16.40
CA PRO A 149 12.74 83.63 15.99
C PRO A 149 11.65 82.62 16.38
N ASP A 150 10.86 82.95 17.40
CA ASP A 150 9.73 82.12 17.84
C ASP A 150 8.52 82.18 16.89
N THR A 151 8.53 83.07 15.88
CA THR A 151 7.53 83.11 14.78
C THR A 151 8.05 82.52 13.47
N TYR A 152 9.30 82.03 13.42
CA TYR A 152 9.79 81.27 12.27
C TYR A 152 9.18 79.87 12.29
N THR A 153 8.72 79.40 11.12
CA THR A 153 7.82 78.25 11.03
C THR A 153 7.79 77.65 9.64
N THR A 154 7.55 76.34 9.54
CA THR A 154 7.17 75.62 8.32
C THR A 154 5.68 75.76 7.99
N GLU A 155 4.84 76.18 8.95
CA GLU A 155 3.40 76.37 8.81
C GLU A 155 2.95 77.78 9.17
N ASN A 156 2.26 78.45 8.24
CA ASN A 156 1.53 79.73 8.40
C ASN A 156 2.31 80.89 9.10
N PRO A 157 3.22 81.58 8.40
CA PRO A 157 4.06 82.66 8.95
C PRO A 157 3.31 83.94 9.39
N GLY A 158 2.03 84.12 9.03
CA GLY A 158 1.20 85.30 9.32
C GLY A 158 0.77 85.46 10.79
N THR A 159 1.73 85.32 11.72
CA THR A 159 1.60 85.65 13.15
C THR A 159 2.79 86.48 13.67
N ALA A 160 3.74 86.81 12.78
CA ALA A 160 4.76 87.81 13.03
C ALA A 160 4.17 89.23 12.93
N ASP A 161 4.81 90.21 13.58
CA ASP A 161 4.36 91.60 13.64
C ASP A 161 5.55 92.54 13.98
N THR A 162 5.56 93.76 13.43
CA THR A 162 6.66 94.73 13.54
C THR A 162 6.92 95.23 14.97
N SER A 163 5.95 95.14 15.88
CA SER A 163 6.13 95.45 17.30
C SER A 163 6.98 94.39 18.04
N ASN A 164 7.17 93.20 17.45
CA ASN A 164 7.91 92.07 18.02
C ASN A 164 9.21 91.74 17.24
N VAL A 165 9.89 92.75 16.69
CA VAL A 165 11.18 92.56 15.99
C VAL A 165 12.39 92.51 16.93
N GLN A 166 13.37 91.67 16.61
CA GLN A 166 14.68 91.61 17.29
C GLN A 166 15.75 92.30 16.46
N THR A 167 16.69 93.02 17.11
CA THR A 167 17.75 93.76 16.39
C THR A 167 18.94 92.88 15.97
N GLN A 168 19.10 91.70 16.57
CA GLN A 168 20.12 90.70 16.22
C GLN A 168 19.77 89.37 16.91
N LEU A 169 19.89 88.24 16.20
CA LEU A 169 19.71 86.92 16.82
C LEU A 169 21.00 86.43 17.50
N THR A 170 20.86 85.62 18.54
CA THR A 170 21.99 85.00 19.26
C THR A 170 21.61 83.59 19.71
N ALA A 171 22.61 82.75 20.02
CA ALA A 171 22.42 81.40 20.57
C ALA A 171 21.73 81.38 21.96
N GLN A 172 21.47 82.54 22.55
CA GLN A 172 20.77 82.70 23.84
C GLN A 172 19.38 83.34 23.68
N THR A 173 18.97 83.63 22.43
CA THR A 173 17.67 84.21 22.06
C THR A 173 16.95 83.40 20.98
N GLN A 174 17.35 82.14 20.79
CA GLN A 174 16.70 81.14 19.95
C GLN A 174 16.18 80.03 20.86
N ASN A 175 14.85 79.89 20.99
CA ASN A 175 14.24 78.80 21.76
C ASN A 175 14.06 77.52 20.93
N ARG A 176 14.11 77.64 19.59
CA ARG A 176 14.05 76.54 18.62
C ARG A 176 15.34 76.44 17.80
N PHE A 177 15.62 75.25 17.30
CA PHE A 177 16.49 75.08 16.13
C PHE A 177 15.73 75.51 14.87
N PHE A 178 16.46 75.76 13.80
CA PHE A 178 15.86 75.86 12.48
C PHE A 178 15.62 74.46 11.89
N GLU A 179 14.63 74.36 11.03
CA GLU A 179 14.31 73.16 10.25
C GLU A 179 14.31 73.51 8.76
N CYS A 180 14.68 72.55 7.93
CA CYS A 180 14.74 72.73 6.49
C CYS A 180 13.31 72.89 5.93
N GLY A 181 13.00 74.07 5.41
CA GLY A 181 11.65 74.52 5.05
C GLY A 181 11.10 75.66 5.92
N ASP A 182 11.79 76.07 7.00
CA ASP A 182 11.38 77.21 7.82
C ASP A 182 11.26 78.50 6.99
N THR A 183 10.16 79.22 7.15
CA THR A 183 10.00 80.59 6.66
C THR A 183 10.61 81.57 7.67
N ILE A 184 11.56 82.37 7.22
CA ILE A 184 12.14 83.49 7.97
C ILE A 184 11.46 84.78 7.51
N VAL A 185 10.85 85.51 8.44
CA VAL A 185 10.07 86.73 8.14
C VAL A 185 10.93 87.99 8.35
N TYR A 186 10.92 88.89 7.36
CA TYR A 186 11.58 90.20 7.40
C TYR A 186 10.61 91.33 7.08
N TYR A 187 10.87 92.52 7.63
CA TYR A 187 10.05 93.72 7.44
C TYR A 187 10.87 94.87 6.86
N GLN A 188 10.39 95.45 5.77
CA GLN A 188 10.80 96.77 5.30
C GLN A 188 9.70 97.78 5.63
N ILE A 189 9.90 98.49 6.74
CA ILE A 189 9.01 99.56 7.22
C ILE A 189 9.44 100.87 6.54
N ILE A 190 8.48 101.64 6.04
CA ILE A 190 8.66 102.92 5.35
C ILE A 190 7.65 103.91 5.95
N GLU A 191 8.09 104.70 6.93
CA GLU A 191 7.28 105.77 7.54
C GLU A 191 7.33 107.00 6.62
N VAL A 192 6.16 107.56 6.27
CA VAL A 192 6.03 108.69 5.32
C VAL A 192 5.61 109.96 6.06
N GLY A 193 6.55 110.90 6.21
CA GLY A 193 6.31 112.17 6.88
C GLY A 193 5.84 113.30 5.95
N GLY A 194 5.37 114.39 6.55
CA GLY A 194 5.21 115.68 5.86
C GLY A 194 3.80 115.99 5.36
N ASP A 195 3.68 117.15 4.69
CA ASP A 195 2.43 117.71 4.15
C ASP A 195 2.38 117.57 2.60
N ALA A 196 2.81 116.44 2.03
CA ALA A 196 2.76 116.23 0.56
C ALA A 196 1.32 116.13 0.05
N THR A 197 1.10 116.33 -1.25
CA THR A 197 -0.26 116.48 -1.82
C THR A 197 -0.39 115.73 -3.14
N GLY A 198 -0.18 114.42 -3.13
CA GLY A 198 -0.23 113.51 -4.27
C GLY A 198 0.57 112.23 -4.03
N GLU A 199 0.62 111.36 -5.04
CA GLU A 199 1.17 110.00 -4.88
C GLU A 199 2.65 109.84 -5.23
N SER A 200 3.26 108.77 -4.72
CA SER A 200 4.55 108.27 -5.23
C SER A 200 4.60 106.74 -5.36
N VAL A 201 5.28 106.30 -6.42
CA VAL A 201 5.59 104.89 -6.67
C VAL A 201 6.98 104.62 -6.13
N LEU A 202 7.11 103.57 -5.31
CA LEU A 202 8.36 103.16 -4.68
C LEU A 202 8.86 101.85 -5.30
N GLU A 203 9.97 101.92 -6.03
CA GLU A 203 10.73 100.74 -6.46
C GLU A 203 11.75 100.39 -5.37
N VAL A 204 11.49 99.33 -4.59
CA VAL A 204 12.24 98.91 -3.39
C VAL A 204 13.02 97.64 -3.67
N THR A 205 14.35 97.69 -3.50
CA THR A 205 15.27 96.58 -3.74
C THR A 205 15.79 95.99 -2.43
N THR A 206 15.64 94.67 -2.25
CA THR A 206 16.11 93.91 -1.09
C THR A 206 16.89 92.67 -1.55
N ASP A 207 18.09 92.48 -1.00
CA ASP A 207 19.01 91.40 -1.33
C ASP A 207 19.02 90.30 -0.25
N PHE A 208 19.05 89.03 -0.64
CA PHE A 208 19.08 87.87 0.25
C PHE A 208 20.25 86.95 -0.09
N ASP A 209 21.14 86.65 0.86
CA ASP A 209 22.22 85.66 0.68
C ASP A 209 21.63 84.28 0.34
N THR A 210 22.01 83.66 -0.79
CA THR A 210 21.48 82.34 -1.16
C THR A 210 22.17 81.16 -0.48
N ARG A 211 23.12 81.41 0.42
CA ARG A 211 23.86 80.36 1.12
C ARG A 211 24.48 80.84 2.43
N PHE A 212 24.59 79.95 3.41
CA PHE A 212 25.47 80.14 4.54
C PHE A 212 26.92 79.83 4.16
N GLY A 213 27.83 80.73 4.52
CA GLY A 213 29.26 80.43 4.54
C GLY A 213 29.90 80.16 3.18
N GLY A 214 30.73 79.12 3.12
CA GLY A 214 31.70 78.94 2.03
C GLY A 214 31.30 77.94 0.95
N ASN A 215 30.65 76.83 1.33
CA ASN A 215 30.35 75.70 0.44
C ASN A 215 29.03 74.98 0.76
N ASP A 216 28.24 75.48 1.71
CA ASP A 216 27.14 74.73 2.32
C ASP A 216 25.83 74.92 1.54
N GLN A 217 25.02 73.86 1.43
CA GLN A 217 23.76 73.87 0.67
C GLN A 217 22.59 74.25 1.57
N VAL A 218 22.69 75.36 2.30
CA VAL A 218 21.64 75.84 3.21
C VAL A 218 21.56 77.36 3.08
N GLY A 219 20.37 77.96 3.10
CA GLY A 219 20.16 79.40 2.90
C GLY A 219 18.83 79.74 2.20
N ILE A 220 18.66 81.00 1.80
CA ILE A 220 17.42 81.48 1.16
C ILE A 220 17.51 81.31 -0.36
N THR A 221 16.70 80.42 -0.94
CA THR A 221 16.60 80.28 -2.41
C THR A 221 15.24 80.65 -2.98
N GLU A 222 14.27 81.02 -2.14
CA GLU A 222 12.95 81.48 -2.52
C GLU A 222 12.47 82.55 -1.54
N VAL A 223 11.93 83.65 -2.06
CA VAL A 223 11.38 84.77 -1.30
C VAL A 223 10.08 85.22 -1.94
N THR A 224 9.06 85.49 -1.12
CA THR A 224 7.86 86.23 -1.51
C THR A 224 7.69 87.49 -0.66
N ALA A 225 7.00 88.49 -1.19
CA ALA A 225 6.82 89.81 -0.57
C ALA A 225 5.37 90.29 -0.65
N PHE A 226 4.88 90.91 0.41
CA PHE A 226 3.48 91.30 0.60
C PHE A 226 3.39 92.69 1.26
N LEU A 227 2.29 93.42 1.03
CA LEU A 227 1.92 94.53 1.91
C LEU A 227 1.26 93.95 3.16
N ALA A 228 1.80 94.28 4.32
CA ALA A 228 1.41 93.68 5.59
C ALA A 228 0.21 94.40 6.21
N PHE A 229 -0.93 94.46 5.50
CA PHE A 229 -2.13 95.20 5.93
C PHE A 229 -2.72 94.76 7.30
N GLU A 230 -2.32 93.59 7.83
CA GLU A 230 -2.73 93.11 9.16
C GLU A 230 -1.68 93.41 10.27
N ASP A 231 -0.53 93.99 9.94
CA ASP A 231 0.53 94.37 10.87
C ASP A 231 0.16 95.60 11.71
N SER A 232 0.45 95.58 13.02
CA SER A 232 0.05 96.68 13.92
C SER A 232 0.83 97.99 13.72
N GLY A 233 1.87 98.00 12.87
CA GLY A 233 2.58 99.18 12.41
C GLY A 233 2.15 99.70 11.02
N TYR A 234 1.28 98.98 10.30
CA TYR A 234 0.79 99.41 8.98
C TYR A 234 -0.23 100.56 9.12
N VAL A 235 -0.06 101.64 8.35
CA VAL A 235 -0.98 102.79 8.36
C VAL A 235 -1.14 103.35 6.95
N SER A 236 -2.34 103.23 6.36
CA SER A 236 -2.73 103.81 5.07
C SER A 236 -4.24 104.07 5.01
N ASP A 237 -4.75 104.51 3.86
CA ASP A 237 -6.19 104.46 3.53
C ASP A 237 -6.63 103.13 2.86
N GLY A 238 -5.68 102.36 2.32
CA GLY A 238 -5.88 100.99 1.83
C GLY A 238 -6.00 100.85 0.31
N GLU A 239 -5.64 101.86 -0.48
CA GLU A 239 -5.64 101.78 -1.95
C GLU A 239 -4.32 101.23 -2.54
N GLU A 240 -3.26 101.08 -1.73
CA GLU A 240 -1.91 100.75 -2.23
C GLU A 240 -1.76 99.34 -2.82
N THR A 241 -0.89 99.20 -3.83
CA THR A 241 -0.64 97.91 -4.48
C THR A 241 0.84 97.58 -4.62
N ILE A 242 1.20 96.31 -4.42
CA ILE A 242 2.58 95.81 -4.61
C ILE A 242 2.68 94.86 -5.81
N THR A 243 3.71 95.06 -6.62
CA THR A 243 4.12 94.18 -7.71
C THR A 243 5.61 93.82 -7.58
N GLY A 244 6.11 92.84 -8.32
CA GLY A 244 7.46 92.31 -8.09
C GLY A 244 7.57 91.58 -6.73
N THR A 245 6.62 90.69 -6.47
CA THR A 245 6.36 90.08 -5.15
C THR A 245 7.05 88.72 -4.93
N SER A 246 7.97 88.30 -5.80
CA SER A 246 8.66 87.00 -5.65
C SER A 246 9.99 86.92 -6.40
N VAL A 247 11.00 86.28 -5.80
CA VAL A 247 12.23 85.86 -6.48
C VAL A 247 12.64 84.44 -6.04
N SER A 248 13.23 83.69 -6.96
CA SER A 248 13.79 82.36 -6.73
C SER A 248 15.18 82.24 -7.36
N GLY A 249 16.10 81.55 -6.72
CA GLY A 249 17.47 81.32 -7.21
C GLY A 249 18.09 80.02 -6.73
N THR A 250 19.42 79.96 -6.69
CA THR A 250 20.19 78.75 -6.41
C THR A 250 21.37 79.01 -5.47
N TRP A 251 21.91 77.92 -4.89
CA TRP A 251 23.16 77.91 -4.12
C TRP A 251 24.36 78.53 -4.86
N SER A 252 24.34 78.53 -6.19
CA SER A 252 25.40 79.05 -7.06
C SER A 252 25.39 80.57 -7.23
N ASP A 253 24.25 81.23 -7.05
CA ASP A 253 24.09 82.67 -7.31
C ASP A 253 24.75 83.51 -6.20
N GLY A 254 24.82 82.96 -4.98
CA GLY A 254 25.40 83.59 -3.79
C GLY A 254 24.49 84.62 -3.13
N GLN A 255 23.73 85.37 -3.93
CA GLN A 255 22.77 86.40 -3.49
C GLN A 255 21.65 86.52 -4.54
N ILE A 256 20.40 86.71 -4.10
CA ILE A 256 19.26 87.04 -4.96
C ILE A 256 18.71 88.43 -4.61
N GLU A 257 18.36 89.18 -5.64
CA GLU A 257 17.83 90.54 -5.56
C GLU A 257 16.32 90.50 -5.84
N LEU A 258 15.50 90.95 -4.89
CA LEU A 258 14.07 91.18 -5.08
C LEU A 258 13.82 92.68 -5.21
N THR A 259 13.33 93.12 -6.36
CA THR A 259 12.83 94.48 -6.54
C THR A 259 11.32 94.46 -6.63
N SER A 260 10.66 95.05 -5.63
CA SER A 260 9.21 95.19 -5.54
C SER A 260 8.81 96.64 -5.83
N THR A 261 7.68 96.85 -6.48
CA THR A 261 7.14 98.18 -6.78
C THR A 261 5.83 98.38 -6.04
N VAL A 262 5.81 99.34 -5.11
CA VAL A 262 4.59 99.79 -4.41
C VAL A 262 4.03 101.01 -5.15
N THR A 263 2.72 101.04 -5.37
CA THR A 263 1.97 102.16 -5.97
C THR A 263 0.94 102.69 -5.00
N ASP A 264 0.71 104.00 -5.05
CA ASP A 264 0.02 104.79 -4.03
C ASP A 264 0.83 104.72 -2.71
N VAL A 265 1.44 105.85 -2.36
CA VAL A 265 2.25 106.07 -1.15
C VAL A 265 2.19 107.56 -0.81
N GLU A 266 1.43 107.88 0.22
CA GLU A 266 0.91 109.21 0.52
C GLU A 266 1.49 109.82 1.81
N ALA A 267 1.35 111.14 1.96
CA ALA A 267 1.92 111.86 3.11
C ALA A 267 1.15 111.62 4.42
N GLY A 268 1.73 110.80 5.29
CA GLY A 268 1.20 110.46 6.61
C GLY A 268 1.21 108.95 6.91
N GLU A 269 1.52 108.14 5.91
CA GLU A 269 1.43 106.68 5.95
C GLU A 269 2.61 105.98 6.65
N THR A 270 2.47 104.67 6.83
CA THR A 270 3.56 103.76 7.19
C THR A 270 3.35 102.44 6.46
N ILE A 271 4.03 102.31 5.32
CA ILE A 271 4.00 101.11 4.47
C ILE A 271 4.90 100.06 5.09
N VAL A 272 4.39 98.86 5.33
CA VAL A 272 5.18 97.70 5.77
C VAL A 272 5.17 96.63 4.69
N ILE A 273 6.32 96.39 4.05
CA ILE A 273 6.52 95.23 3.17
C ILE A 273 7.04 94.07 4.03
N GLU A 274 6.27 92.99 4.09
CA GLU A 274 6.67 91.73 4.73
C GLU A 274 7.27 90.78 3.68
N TYR A 275 8.43 90.20 3.99
CA TYR A 275 9.10 89.20 3.15
C TYR A 275 9.10 87.84 3.85
N HIS A 276 8.55 86.82 3.18
CA HIS A 276 8.67 85.43 3.59
C HIS A 276 9.82 84.80 2.82
N ALA A 277 10.91 84.47 3.51
CA ALA A 277 12.11 83.89 2.90
C ALA A 277 12.31 82.43 3.36
N THR A 278 12.23 81.48 2.42
CA THR A 278 12.26 80.05 2.71
C THR A 278 13.70 79.55 2.91
N LEU A 279 13.98 79.01 4.09
CA LEU A 279 15.24 78.34 4.41
C LEU A 279 15.27 76.95 3.77
N ASN A 280 15.87 76.84 2.59
CA ASN A 280 16.05 75.56 1.92
C ASN A 280 17.34 74.85 2.38
N CYS A 281 17.38 73.54 2.15
CA CYS A 281 18.54 72.68 2.43
C CYS A 281 18.78 71.68 1.29
N GLY A 282 20.04 71.41 0.99
CA GLY A 282 20.48 70.24 0.22
C GLY A 282 20.64 69.00 1.11
N ASN A 283 20.78 67.85 0.46
CA ASN A 283 20.99 66.57 1.12
C ASN A 283 22.33 65.94 0.62
N PRO A 284 23.38 65.85 1.45
CA PRO A 284 23.49 66.39 2.82
C PRO A 284 23.68 67.92 2.86
N PRO A 285 23.39 68.60 3.98
CA PRO A 285 23.38 70.07 4.06
C PRO A 285 24.78 70.74 4.04
N GLY A 286 25.82 70.04 4.51
CA GLY A 286 27.16 70.60 4.72
C GLY A 286 27.49 70.85 6.21
N THR A 287 28.51 71.68 6.45
CA THR A 287 28.99 72.04 7.80
C THR A 287 28.46 73.43 8.18
N ILE A 288 27.16 73.45 8.50
CA ILE A 288 26.34 74.66 8.70
C ILE A 288 26.95 75.58 9.77
N THR A 289 27.75 76.55 9.33
CA THR A 289 28.46 77.52 10.19
C THR A 289 28.61 78.86 9.45
N GLY A 290 27.90 79.89 9.91
CA GLY A 290 28.01 81.20 9.30
C GLY A 290 26.86 82.15 9.63
N ASN A 291 26.80 83.22 8.86
CA ASN A 291 25.74 84.22 8.90
C ASN A 291 25.05 84.26 7.55
N LEU A 292 23.72 84.38 7.57
CA LEU A 292 22.89 84.77 6.44
C LEU A 292 22.60 86.26 6.57
N HIS A 293 22.90 87.01 5.52
CA HIS A 293 22.65 88.45 5.45
C HIS A 293 21.46 88.70 4.54
N VAL A 294 20.58 89.61 4.97
CA VAL A 294 19.52 90.18 4.13
C VAL A 294 19.64 91.69 4.19
N GLY A 295 19.83 92.32 3.05
CA GLY A 295 20.09 93.74 2.91
C GLY A 295 18.92 94.48 2.29
N SER A 296 18.47 95.56 2.92
CA SER A 296 17.78 96.62 2.19
C SER A 296 18.80 97.27 1.27
N GLY A 297 18.71 97.00 -0.04
CA GLY A 297 19.66 97.48 -1.06
C GLY A 297 19.45 98.96 -1.38
N GLY A 298 18.19 99.40 -1.34
CA GLY A 298 17.78 100.79 -1.54
C GLY A 298 16.40 100.90 -2.14
N MET A 299 15.99 102.12 -2.48
CA MET A 299 14.71 102.36 -3.13
C MET A 299 14.76 103.60 -4.02
N VAL A 300 13.97 103.61 -5.10
CA VAL A 300 13.82 104.71 -6.04
C VAL A 300 12.38 105.22 -5.99
N ILE A 301 12.24 106.51 -5.72
CA ILE A 301 10.96 107.22 -5.69
C ILE A 301 10.67 107.76 -7.10
N ILE A 302 9.48 107.44 -7.62
CA ILE A 302 8.96 107.83 -8.93
C ILE A 302 7.63 108.55 -8.70
N GLN A 303 7.47 109.76 -9.25
CA GLN A 303 6.30 110.59 -8.98
C GLN A 303 5.23 110.44 -10.09
N ASN A 304 3.99 110.08 -9.72
CA ASN A 304 2.94 109.70 -10.68
C ASN A 304 2.61 110.82 -11.71
N ALA A 305 2.74 112.09 -11.33
CA ALA A 305 2.48 113.24 -12.21
C ALA A 305 3.64 113.62 -13.17
N GLY A 306 4.82 113.00 -13.06
CA GLY A 306 5.93 113.16 -14.01
C GLY A 306 6.72 114.49 -14.00
N GLU A 307 6.38 115.48 -13.17
CA GLU A 307 7.16 116.73 -12.99
C GLU A 307 8.21 116.65 -11.87
N GLY A 308 8.98 115.55 -11.80
CA GLY A 308 10.07 115.40 -10.82
C GLY A 308 11.22 114.49 -11.32
N PRO A 309 12.48 114.75 -10.92
CA PRO A 309 13.56 113.79 -11.12
C PRO A 309 13.45 112.65 -10.10
N ALA A 310 13.58 111.39 -10.55
CA ALA A 310 13.57 110.23 -9.66
C ALA A 310 14.66 110.33 -8.57
N ALA A 311 14.33 109.98 -7.34
CA ALA A 311 15.19 110.15 -6.17
C ALA A 311 15.46 108.82 -5.48
N SER A 312 16.74 108.47 -5.29
CA SER A 312 17.13 107.22 -4.64
C SER A 312 17.37 107.41 -3.14
N VAL A 313 16.67 106.67 -2.28
CA VAL A 313 16.97 106.56 -0.84
C VAL A 313 17.97 105.40 -0.64
N PRO A 314 19.06 105.58 0.14
CA PRO A 314 19.93 104.47 0.51
C PRO A 314 19.18 103.46 1.38
N GLY A 315 19.44 102.17 1.18
CA GLY A 315 18.77 101.12 1.94
C GLY A 315 19.06 101.16 3.44
N ALA A 316 18.13 100.62 4.23
CA ALA A 316 18.11 100.69 5.69
C ALA A 316 19.08 99.73 6.40
N GLY A 317 20.11 99.27 5.70
CA GLY A 317 21.15 98.38 6.21
C GLY A 317 20.81 96.90 6.08
N THR A 318 21.57 96.08 6.79
CA THR A 318 21.61 94.63 6.64
C THR A 318 21.24 93.94 7.95
N GLN A 319 20.24 93.05 7.90
CA GLN A 319 19.94 92.12 8.98
C GLN A 319 20.82 90.88 8.88
N THR A 320 21.15 90.31 10.03
CA THR A 320 22.07 89.16 10.14
C THR A 320 21.42 88.07 10.97
N VAL A 321 21.19 86.92 10.33
CA VAL A 321 20.75 85.68 10.97
C VAL A 321 21.98 84.77 11.14
N PRO A 322 22.62 84.74 12.31
CA PRO A 322 23.67 83.78 12.60
C PRO A 322 23.10 82.37 12.79
N LEU A 323 23.71 81.39 12.11
CA LEU A 323 23.60 79.98 12.45
C LEU A 323 24.84 79.54 13.21
N PHE A 324 24.62 79.11 14.44
CA PHE A 324 25.59 78.43 15.28
C PHE A 324 25.81 77.01 14.74
N ALA A 325 26.92 76.37 15.14
CA ALA A 325 27.11 74.96 14.80
C ALA A 325 25.90 74.15 15.31
N ASN A 326 25.36 73.28 14.46
CA ASN A 326 24.16 72.47 14.70
C ASN A 326 22.84 73.29 14.84
N ALA A 327 22.78 74.55 14.39
CA ALA A 327 21.58 75.37 14.49
C ALA A 327 20.42 74.96 13.55
N VAL A 328 20.63 74.02 12.62
CA VAL A 328 19.59 73.45 11.75
C VAL A 328 19.56 71.93 11.98
N ARG A 329 18.37 71.34 12.06
CA ARG A 329 18.18 69.87 12.07
C ARG A 329 17.75 69.37 10.68
N VAL A 330 18.23 68.19 10.31
CA VAL A 330 17.87 67.52 9.05
C VAL A 330 17.26 66.15 9.31
N THR A 331 16.05 65.95 8.80
CA THR A 331 15.33 64.67 8.87
C THR A 331 16.05 63.59 8.07
N VAL A 332 16.39 62.46 8.71
CA VAL A 332 16.98 61.27 8.08
C VAL A 332 16.04 60.08 8.22
N VAL A 333 15.85 59.33 7.14
CA VAL A 333 14.94 58.18 7.10
C VAL A 333 15.76 56.89 7.26
N PRO A 334 15.41 56.00 8.21
CA PRO A 334 16.09 54.72 8.36
C PRO A 334 15.78 53.79 7.17
N THR A 335 16.73 52.91 6.87
CA THR A 335 16.53 51.82 5.91
C THR A 335 15.99 50.61 6.66
N ASN A 336 14.91 49.98 6.19
CA ASN A 336 14.42 48.75 6.80
C ASN A 336 15.41 47.58 6.54
N PRO A 337 15.64 46.69 7.51
CA PRO A 337 16.45 45.50 7.30
C PRO A 337 15.77 44.53 6.31
N THR A 338 16.57 43.70 5.63
CA THR A 338 16.05 42.66 4.72
C THR A 338 16.01 41.31 5.43
N VAL A 339 14.87 40.62 5.36
CA VAL A 339 14.59 39.35 6.06
C VAL A 339 14.38 38.24 5.04
N THR A 340 14.93 37.05 5.31
CA THR A 340 14.52 35.79 4.65
C THR A 340 14.11 34.78 5.71
N GLN A 341 12.89 34.25 5.63
CA GLN A 341 12.46 33.19 6.54
C GLN A 341 13.20 31.87 6.27
N GLY A 342 13.16 30.97 7.26
CA GLY A 342 13.72 29.62 7.11
C GLY A 342 12.86 28.74 6.21
N VAL A 343 13.44 27.65 5.70
CA VAL A 343 12.75 26.70 4.81
C VAL A 343 13.19 25.27 5.13
N CYS A 344 12.22 24.36 5.29
CA CYS A 344 12.46 22.92 5.38
C CYS A 344 12.52 22.34 3.96
N PRO A 345 13.65 21.76 3.50
CA PRO A 345 13.75 21.23 2.15
C PRO A 345 12.88 19.99 1.91
N GLU A 346 12.16 19.94 0.77
CA GLU A 346 11.35 18.79 0.35
C GLU A 346 12.19 17.53 0.05
N ASP A 347 13.51 17.68 -0.14
CA ASP A 347 14.45 16.57 -0.42
C ASP A 347 15.08 15.96 0.85
N GLY A 348 14.60 16.33 2.04
CA GLY A 348 15.14 15.86 3.32
C GLY A 348 16.47 16.53 3.72
N GLY A 349 16.91 17.54 2.97
CA GLY A 349 18.10 18.32 3.26
C GLY A 349 18.07 19.06 4.61
N PRO A 350 19.21 19.60 5.08
CA PRO A 350 19.27 20.38 6.31
C PRO A 350 18.41 21.64 6.22
N LEU A 351 17.72 21.95 7.32
CA LEU A 351 16.93 23.18 7.50
C LEU A 351 17.72 24.40 7.02
N VAL A 352 17.16 25.14 6.06
CA VAL A 352 17.70 26.43 5.63
C VAL A 352 17.36 27.44 6.71
N ALA A 353 18.36 27.85 7.49
CA ALA A 353 18.19 28.82 8.57
C ALA A 353 17.74 30.20 8.03
N PRO A 354 16.88 30.93 8.77
CA PRO A 354 16.51 32.29 8.41
C PRO A 354 17.71 33.26 8.43
N THR A 355 17.60 34.36 7.70
CA THR A 355 18.65 35.39 7.64
C THR A 355 18.09 36.81 7.77
N LEU A 356 18.91 37.69 8.34
CA LEU A 356 18.63 39.10 8.53
C LEU A 356 19.84 39.91 8.06
N THR A 357 19.64 40.70 7.01
CA THR A 357 20.62 41.68 6.52
C THR A 357 20.28 43.04 7.11
N VAL A 358 21.07 43.46 8.09
CA VAL A 358 21.05 44.82 8.66
C VAL A 358 21.58 45.81 7.59
N PRO A 359 21.06 47.05 7.50
CA PRO A 359 21.63 48.06 6.60
C PRO A 359 23.08 48.41 6.94
N ASP A 360 23.83 48.91 5.95
CA ASP A 360 25.15 49.53 6.20
C ASP A 360 25.01 50.84 7.00
N ASP A 361 25.96 51.09 7.91
CA ASP A 361 26.07 52.35 8.64
C ASP A 361 26.20 53.56 7.69
N THR A 362 25.61 54.68 8.07
CA THR A 362 25.62 55.92 7.29
C THR A 362 26.33 57.04 8.05
N ALA A 363 26.55 58.19 7.43
CA ALA A 363 27.13 59.34 8.12
C ALA A 363 26.24 59.92 9.26
N SER A 364 24.97 59.51 9.35
CA SER A 364 23.97 60.08 10.26
C SER A 364 23.25 59.06 11.14
N ILE A 365 23.37 57.76 10.82
CA ILE A 365 22.71 56.64 11.48
C ILE A 365 23.72 55.49 11.57
N ASP A 366 24.02 55.03 12.79
CA ASP A 366 24.67 53.74 13.05
C ASP A 366 23.57 52.68 13.28
N TYR A 367 23.77 51.44 12.80
CA TYR A 367 22.84 50.33 13.02
C TYR A 367 23.45 49.25 13.93
N SER A 368 22.63 48.67 14.80
CA SER A 368 23.01 47.51 15.62
C SER A 368 21.90 46.47 15.68
N VAL A 369 22.24 45.25 16.12
CA VAL A 369 21.30 44.11 16.17
C VAL A 369 21.55 43.25 17.40
N ASP A 370 20.48 42.89 18.11
CA ASP A 370 20.52 42.04 19.30
C ASP A 370 19.33 41.05 19.32
N PRO A 371 19.56 39.74 19.48
CA PRO A 371 20.87 39.07 19.45
C PRO A 371 21.52 39.10 18.06
N PRO A 372 22.85 39.01 17.96
CA PRO A 372 23.53 38.77 16.69
C PRO A 372 23.39 37.31 16.25
N GLY A 373 23.17 37.08 14.95
CA GLY A 373 22.97 35.73 14.38
C GLY A 373 24.19 34.80 14.44
N PRO A 374 24.06 33.52 14.01
CA PRO A 374 22.95 32.96 13.23
C PRO A 374 21.63 32.84 14.01
N TYR A 375 20.52 32.76 13.27
CA TYR A 375 19.15 32.75 13.80
C TYR A 375 18.47 31.41 13.52
N ALA A 376 17.52 31.03 14.37
CA ALA A 376 16.60 29.91 14.20
C ALA A 376 15.19 30.40 13.80
N PRO A 377 14.32 29.53 13.27
CA PRO A 377 12.87 29.78 13.23
C PRO A 377 12.33 30.13 14.63
N GLY A 378 11.32 30.99 14.70
CA GLY A 378 10.75 31.47 15.98
C GLY A 378 11.59 32.49 16.75
N ASP A 379 12.88 32.70 16.41
CA ASP A 379 13.70 33.75 17.04
C ASP A 379 13.06 35.12 16.85
N THR A 380 13.19 35.97 17.87
CA THR A 380 12.82 37.40 17.80
C THR A 380 14.02 38.27 18.07
N VAL A 381 14.31 39.17 17.12
CA VAL A 381 15.51 39.98 17.02
C VAL A 381 15.12 41.45 16.93
N THR A 382 15.89 42.33 17.57
CA THR A 382 15.72 43.78 17.44
C THR A 382 16.88 44.37 16.67
N VAL A 383 16.56 45.09 15.59
CA VAL A 383 17.49 46.01 14.93
C VAL A 383 17.27 47.40 15.53
N THR A 384 18.33 48.04 15.99
CA THR A 384 18.33 49.39 16.53
C THR A 384 19.02 50.32 15.53
N ALA A 385 18.51 51.55 15.40
CA ALA A 385 19.15 52.61 14.64
C ALA A 385 19.31 53.84 15.54
N ASP A 386 20.55 54.34 15.62
CA ASP A 386 20.97 55.41 16.53
C ASP A 386 21.47 56.62 15.74
N LEU A 387 21.00 57.83 16.06
CA LEU A 387 21.49 59.06 15.42
C LEU A 387 22.91 59.39 15.87
N THR A 388 23.83 59.50 14.91
CA THR A 388 25.27 59.76 15.18
C THR A 388 25.56 61.19 15.63
N SER A 389 24.60 62.11 15.50
CA SER A 389 24.79 63.54 15.75
C SER A 389 23.49 64.29 16.01
N GLY A 390 23.48 65.17 17.02
CA GLY A 390 22.30 65.96 17.41
C GLY A 390 21.86 67.08 16.44
N ASN A 391 22.33 67.05 15.18
CA ASN A 391 21.89 67.92 14.09
C ASN A 391 21.09 67.16 13.00
N VAL A 392 20.75 65.90 13.25
CA VAL A 392 19.75 65.14 12.48
C VAL A 392 18.54 64.81 13.36
N THR A 393 17.46 64.36 12.74
CA THR A 393 16.21 63.93 13.40
C THR A 393 15.58 62.77 12.66
N TRP A 394 14.77 61.98 13.36
CA TRP A 394 13.85 61.04 12.74
C TRP A 394 12.63 61.76 12.12
N PRO A 395 11.96 61.20 11.10
CA PRO A 395 10.70 61.74 10.59
C PRO A 395 9.55 61.49 11.57
N ASP A 396 8.61 62.43 11.64
CA ASP A 396 7.30 62.23 12.27
C ASP A 396 6.22 62.25 11.17
N PRO A 397 5.45 61.16 10.97
CA PRO A 397 5.55 59.86 11.63
C PRO A 397 6.76 59.03 11.17
N LEU A 398 7.21 58.11 12.03
CA LEU A 398 8.23 57.11 11.71
C LEU A 398 7.79 56.17 10.57
N PRO A 399 8.74 55.59 9.79
CA PRO A 399 8.40 54.64 8.75
C PRO A 399 7.84 53.33 9.32
N ALA A 400 7.01 52.64 8.54
CA ALA A 400 6.33 51.43 8.98
C ALA A 400 7.31 50.34 9.47
N GLY A 401 7.07 49.87 10.70
CA GLY A 401 7.88 48.89 11.42
C GLY A 401 8.87 49.47 12.43
N TRP A 402 9.19 50.77 12.35
CA TRP A 402 10.03 51.45 13.33
C TRP A 402 9.23 52.01 14.51
N VAL A 403 9.80 51.91 15.71
CA VAL A 403 9.24 52.40 16.97
C VAL A 403 10.28 53.27 17.68
N SER A 404 9.89 54.42 18.23
CA SER A 404 10.78 55.25 19.04
C SER A 404 11.09 54.57 20.37
N VAL A 405 12.38 54.53 20.70
CA VAL A 405 12.89 54.17 22.03
C VAL A 405 13.10 55.44 22.83
N ASP A 406 13.70 56.47 22.21
CA ASP A 406 13.77 57.85 22.66
C ASP A 406 13.87 58.82 21.46
N ASP A 407 14.40 60.03 21.67
CA ASP A 407 14.52 61.09 20.66
C ASP A 407 15.63 60.81 19.61
N ASP A 408 16.69 60.11 20.00
CA ASP A 408 17.86 59.81 19.15
C ASP A 408 17.88 58.33 18.71
N THR A 409 17.21 57.41 19.44
CA THR A 409 17.18 55.97 19.16
C THR A 409 15.80 55.45 18.73
N ILE A 410 15.76 54.66 17.65
CA ILE A 410 14.58 53.91 17.18
C ILE A 410 14.89 52.41 17.01
N SER A 411 13.88 51.55 17.04
CA SER A 411 14.03 50.10 16.87
C SER A 411 13.01 49.48 15.91
N PHE A 412 13.40 48.37 15.31
CA PHE A 412 12.61 47.54 14.39
C PHE A 412 12.72 46.08 14.85
N THR A 413 11.59 45.47 15.22
CA THR A 413 11.56 44.06 15.65
C THR A 413 11.28 43.14 14.47
N VAL A 414 12.08 42.09 14.34
CA VAL A 414 11.87 40.97 13.40
C VAL A 414 11.59 39.72 14.23
N THR A 415 10.48 39.05 13.96
CA THR A 415 10.25 37.66 14.41
C THR A 415 10.36 36.78 13.18
N PHE A 416 11.14 35.71 13.27
CA PHE A 416 11.19 34.71 12.22
C PHE A 416 10.04 33.71 12.38
N ASP A 417 9.40 33.34 11.27
CA ASP A 417 8.28 32.42 11.30
C ASP A 417 8.76 31.01 11.70
N GLU A 418 7.92 30.26 12.41
CA GLU A 418 8.13 28.82 12.63
C GLU A 418 8.04 28.08 11.30
N VAL A 419 8.92 27.11 11.06
CA VAL A 419 9.07 26.49 9.74
C VAL A 419 8.31 25.16 9.66
N PRO A 420 7.29 25.04 8.79
CA PRO A 420 6.59 23.77 8.61
C PRO A 420 7.49 22.76 7.87
N CYS A 421 7.72 21.61 8.50
CA CYS A 421 8.40 20.46 7.89
C CYS A 421 7.37 19.38 7.55
N VAL A 422 7.26 19.00 6.27
CA VAL A 422 6.29 18.01 5.80
C VAL A 422 6.85 16.59 6.03
N PRO A 423 6.14 15.70 6.75
CA PRO A 423 6.57 14.31 6.91
C PRO A 423 6.38 13.52 5.62
N ALA A 424 7.32 12.64 5.31
CA ALA A 424 7.17 11.65 4.25
C ALA A 424 6.11 10.60 4.66
N VAL A 425 5.38 10.05 3.70
CA VAL A 425 4.36 9.03 3.95
C VAL A 425 4.99 7.62 3.83
N PRO A 426 4.84 6.74 4.83
CA PRO A 426 5.35 5.37 4.75
C PRO A 426 4.69 4.58 3.61
N VAL A 427 5.45 3.73 2.92
CA VAL A 427 4.92 2.91 1.82
C VAL A 427 4.48 1.55 2.36
N VAL A 428 3.18 1.29 2.29
CA VAL A 428 2.54 0.04 2.71
C VAL A 428 2.24 -0.83 1.48
N THR A 429 2.58 -2.12 1.54
CA THR A 429 2.11 -3.14 0.60
C THR A 429 1.43 -4.24 1.41
N GLN A 430 0.17 -4.55 1.11
CA GLN A 430 -0.53 -5.66 1.75
C GLN A 430 0.06 -7.02 1.33
N GLY A 431 -0.20 -8.04 2.14
CA GLY A 431 0.15 -9.42 1.81
C GLY A 431 -0.89 -10.07 0.90
N GLU A 432 -0.57 -11.23 0.35
CA GLU A 432 -1.45 -12.04 -0.49
C GLU A 432 -1.27 -13.53 -0.18
N CYS A 433 -2.34 -14.33 -0.32
CA CYS A 433 -2.27 -15.80 -0.27
C CYS A 433 -2.68 -16.37 -1.65
N PRO A 434 -1.73 -16.68 -2.55
CA PRO A 434 -2.05 -17.17 -3.89
C PRO A 434 -2.55 -18.63 -3.89
N GLU A 435 -3.06 -19.10 -5.02
CA GLU A 435 -3.59 -20.47 -5.20
C GLU A 435 -2.53 -21.58 -5.01
N ASP A 436 -1.23 -21.27 -5.04
CA ASP A 436 -0.14 -22.19 -4.70
C ASP A 436 0.20 -22.22 -3.18
N GLY A 437 -0.52 -21.42 -2.39
CA GLY A 437 -0.32 -21.23 -0.94
C GLY A 437 1.02 -20.61 -0.57
N ALA A 438 1.77 -20.02 -1.51
CA ALA A 438 3.02 -19.33 -1.21
C ALA A 438 2.76 -17.92 -0.64
N VAL A 439 2.36 -17.85 0.64
CA VAL A 439 1.97 -16.60 1.32
C VAL A 439 3.03 -15.50 1.13
N VAL A 440 2.63 -14.40 0.50
CA VAL A 440 3.41 -13.18 0.37
C VAL A 440 3.14 -12.32 1.60
N ALA A 441 4.12 -12.18 2.48
CA ALA A 441 3.98 -11.39 3.69
C ALA A 441 3.83 -9.88 3.37
N PRO A 442 2.99 -9.12 4.12
CA PRO A 442 2.90 -7.68 3.97
C PRO A 442 4.23 -6.97 4.27
N THR A 443 4.39 -5.78 3.71
CA THR A 443 5.60 -4.96 3.91
C THR A 443 5.25 -3.50 4.20
N LEU A 444 6.09 -2.87 5.01
CA LEU A 444 6.06 -1.46 5.35
C LEU A 444 7.49 -0.92 5.20
N MET A 445 7.65 0.06 4.31
CA MET A 445 8.86 0.85 4.16
C MET A 445 8.63 2.19 4.86
N VAL A 446 9.24 2.32 6.04
CA VAL A 446 9.36 3.60 6.76
C VAL A 446 10.25 4.55 5.94
N PRO A 447 10.01 5.87 5.93
CA PRO A 447 10.91 6.83 5.30
C PRO A 447 12.32 6.82 5.92
N ASP A 448 13.33 7.26 5.17
CA ASP A 448 14.67 7.51 5.72
C ASP A 448 14.67 8.77 6.60
N ASP A 449 15.45 8.75 7.69
CA ASP A 449 15.62 9.89 8.60
C ASP A 449 16.21 11.11 7.90
N THR A 450 15.72 12.31 8.24
CA THR A 450 16.21 13.58 7.70
C THR A 450 17.02 14.35 8.73
N ALA A 451 17.55 15.51 8.33
CA ALA A 451 18.20 16.44 9.27
C ALA A 451 17.21 17.14 10.24
N THR A 452 15.89 16.97 10.06
CA THR A 452 14.83 17.63 10.84
C THR A 452 13.81 16.67 11.44
N ILE A 453 13.68 15.44 10.92
CA ILE A 453 12.68 14.45 11.32
C ILE A 453 13.37 13.08 11.48
N ASP A 454 13.19 12.46 12.65
CA ASP A 454 13.53 11.05 12.93
C ASP A 454 12.28 10.18 12.71
N TYR A 455 12.39 9.01 12.07
CA TYR A 455 11.27 8.08 11.90
C TYR A 455 11.52 6.76 12.64
N SER A 456 10.57 6.36 13.48
CA SER A 456 10.61 5.09 14.21
C SER A 456 9.36 4.25 13.98
N VAL A 457 9.44 2.95 14.29
CA VAL A 457 8.31 2.01 14.17
C VAL A 457 8.22 1.18 15.45
N ASP A 458 7.01 1.02 15.99
CA ASP A 458 6.78 0.37 17.28
C ASP A 458 7.09 -1.15 17.27
N VAL A 459 6.81 -1.81 16.14
CA VAL A 459 7.12 -3.21 15.89
C VAL A 459 7.90 -3.33 14.56
N PRO A 460 9.18 -3.75 14.58
CA PRO A 460 9.90 -4.02 13.34
C PRO A 460 9.43 -5.33 12.69
N GLY A 461 9.40 -5.37 11.37
CA GLY A 461 9.01 -6.55 10.59
C GLY A 461 9.95 -7.77 10.74
N PRO A 462 9.58 -8.94 10.18
CA PRO A 462 8.50 -9.16 9.21
C PRO A 462 7.10 -9.01 9.81
N TYR A 463 6.15 -8.62 8.96
CA TYR A 463 4.75 -8.35 9.34
C TYR A 463 3.84 -9.50 8.92
N VAL A 464 2.67 -9.60 9.56
CA VAL A 464 1.63 -10.61 9.25
C VAL A 464 0.26 -9.94 9.01
N GLY A 465 -0.66 -10.66 8.36
CA GLY A 465 -2.03 -10.17 8.18
C GLY A 465 -2.76 -9.96 9.51
N GLY A 466 -3.67 -8.98 9.55
CA GLY A 466 -4.38 -8.57 10.77
C GLY A 466 -3.53 -7.79 11.79
N GLN A 467 -2.24 -7.56 11.53
CA GLN A 467 -1.36 -6.82 12.43
C GLN A 467 -1.55 -5.30 12.26
N THR A 468 -1.68 -4.58 13.37
CA THR A 468 -1.53 -3.11 13.43
C THR A 468 -0.09 -2.76 13.84
N VAL A 469 0.45 -1.72 13.23
CA VAL A 469 1.81 -1.16 13.45
C VAL A 469 1.70 0.36 13.44
N VAL A 470 2.50 1.05 14.28
CA VAL A 470 2.54 2.51 14.33
C VAL A 470 3.93 2.99 13.91
N VAL A 471 3.97 3.86 12.90
CA VAL A 471 5.15 4.66 12.58
C VAL A 471 5.01 6.00 13.32
N THR A 472 6.06 6.41 14.00
CA THR A 472 6.15 7.71 14.68
C THR A 472 7.17 8.59 13.95
N ALA A 473 6.88 9.88 13.80
CA ALA A 473 7.86 10.87 13.37
C ALA A 473 8.02 11.95 14.44
N GLU A 474 9.27 12.31 14.75
CA GLU A 474 9.64 13.28 15.79
C GLU A 474 10.47 14.43 15.20
N LEU A 475 10.13 15.68 15.51
CA LEU A 475 10.90 16.86 15.09
C LEU A 475 12.18 17.03 15.94
N LEU A 476 13.32 17.12 15.25
CA LEU A 476 14.66 17.20 15.87
C LEU A 476 15.17 18.63 16.09
N VAL A 477 14.45 19.66 15.61
CA VAL A 477 14.94 21.05 15.58
C VAL A 477 13.89 22.03 16.13
N GLU A 478 14.25 22.75 17.19
CA GLU A 478 13.40 23.78 17.80
C GLU A 478 13.01 24.86 16.77
N GLY A 479 11.75 25.33 16.83
CA GLY A 479 11.18 26.29 15.87
C GLY A 479 10.72 25.68 14.53
N THR A 480 10.96 24.38 14.29
CA THR A 480 10.21 23.65 13.26
C THR A 480 8.87 23.17 13.82
N VAL A 481 7.87 23.07 12.95
CA VAL A 481 6.50 22.63 13.30
C VAL A 481 5.96 21.68 12.24
N TRP A 482 4.92 20.93 12.56
CA TRP A 482 4.16 20.18 11.57
C TRP A 482 3.22 21.10 10.77
N PRO A 483 2.95 20.81 9.49
CA PRO A 483 2.02 21.59 8.68
C PRO A 483 0.57 21.42 9.16
N ASP A 484 -0.21 22.51 9.13
CA ASP A 484 -1.67 22.49 9.31
C ASP A 484 -2.37 22.75 7.94
N PRO A 485 -3.13 21.80 7.39
CA PRO A 485 -3.41 20.46 7.91
C PRO A 485 -2.25 19.46 7.68
N LEU A 486 -2.18 18.45 8.55
CA LEU A 486 -1.27 17.30 8.39
C LEU A 486 -1.53 16.54 7.08
N PRO A 487 -0.50 15.90 6.47
CA PRO A 487 -0.71 15.00 5.35
C PRO A 487 -1.57 13.79 5.73
N ALA A 488 -2.34 13.28 4.76
CA ALA A 488 -3.34 12.23 5.02
C ALA A 488 -2.72 10.96 5.63
N GLY A 489 -3.32 10.50 6.74
CA GLY A 489 -2.91 9.31 7.48
C GLY A 489 -2.04 9.60 8.71
N TRP A 490 -1.41 10.78 8.79
CA TRP A 490 -0.73 11.25 10.00
C TRP A 490 -1.73 11.84 11.01
N MET A 491 -1.49 11.61 12.30
CA MET A 491 -2.24 12.13 13.43
C MET A 491 -1.29 12.86 14.39
N LEU A 492 -1.77 13.94 15.03
CA LEU A 492 -0.99 14.73 15.98
C LEU A 492 -1.12 14.14 17.39
N GLU A 493 0.01 13.77 18.01
CA GLU A 493 0.06 13.39 19.43
C GLU A 493 0.39 14.62 20.30
N ASP A 494 1.45 15.34 19.91
CA ASP A 494 1.86 16.62 20.50
C ASP A 494 2.53 17.53 19.43
N ASP A 495 3.13 18.66 19.85
CA ASP A 495 3.74 19.64 18.96
C ASP A 495 5.02 19.15 18.26
N GLY A 496 5.76 18.22 18.89
CA GLY A 496 6.94 17.57 18.31
C GLY A 496 6.64 16.27 17.55
N THR A 497 5.51 15.61 17.84
CA THR A 497 5.30 14.18 17.52
C THR A 497 4.01 13.89 16.77
N ILE A 498 4.11 13.13 15.69
CA ILE A 498 2.97 12.60 14.91
C ILE A 498 3.06 11.08 14.75
N THR A 499 1.91 10.43 14.58
CA THR A 499 1.79 8.98 14.36
C THR A 499 1.06 8.64 13.06
N PHE A 500 1.47 7.57 12.38
CA PHE A 500 0.82 6.99 11.22
C PHE A 500 0.50 5.52 11.53
N THR A 501 -0.78 5.19 11.67
CA THR A 501 -1.22 3.82 11.98
C THR A 501 -1.43 3.01 10.71
N VAL A 502 -0.64 1.95 10.55
CA VAL A 502 -0.79 0.93 9.51
C VAL A 502 -1.57 -0.24 10.09
N THR A 503 -2.58 -0.73 9.40
CA THR A 503 -3.17 -2.06 9.67
C THR A 503 -3.06 -2.89 8.41
N PHE A 504 -2.44 -4.06 8.54
CA PHE A 504 -2.34 -5.02 7.47
C PHE A 504 -3.62 -5.86 7.40
N ASP A 505 -4.14 -6.06 6.20
CA ASP A 505 -5.36 -6.84 6.00
C ASP A 505 -5.12 -8.32 6.37
N GLU A 506 -6.14 -9.03 6.87
CA GLU A 506 -6.06 -10.48 7.08
C GLU A 506 -5.94 -11.21 5.73
N LEU A 507 -5.18 -12.31 5.66
CA LEU A 507 -4.86 -12.96 4.39
C LEU A 507 -5.75 -14.20 4.15
N PRO A 508 -6.85 -14.11 3.36
CA PRO A 508 -7.72 -15.24 3.09
C PRO A 508 -7.02 -16.27 2.17
N CYS A 509 -6.74 -17.46 2.70
CA CYS A 509 -6.22 -18.59 1.92
C CYS A 509 -7.37 -19.51 1.52
N VAL A 510 -7.58 -19.72 0.21
CA VAL A 510 -8.68 -20.54 -0.30
C VAL A 510 -8.26 -22.02 -0.31
N PRO A 511 -9.01 -22.93 0.32
CA PRO A 511 -8.72 -24.36 0.27
C PRO A 511 -9.10 -24.97 -1.07
N ALA A 512 -8.31 -25.93 -1.54
CA ALA A 512 -8.67 -26.76 -2.68
C ALA A 512 -9.81 -27.73 -2.28
N VAL A 513 -10.67 -28.09 -3.25
CA VAL A 513 -11.79 -29.02 -3.01
C VAL A 513 -11.32 -30.46 -3.33
N PRO A 514 -11.46 -31.43 -2.40
CA PRO A 514 -11.12 -32.82 -2.67
C PRO A 514 -11.95 -33.41 -3.82
N THR A 515 -11.36 -34.29 -4.62
CA THR A 515 -12.06 -34.95 -5.73
C THR A 515 -12.61 -36.30 -5.29
N VAL A 516 -13.92 -36.50 -5.48
CA VAL A 516 -14.66 -37.71 -5.08
C VAL A 516 -15.14 -38.47 -6.32
N THR A 517 -14.95 -39.79 -6.34
CA THR A 517 -15.59 -40.73 -7.27
C THR A 517 -16.30 -41.81 -6.45
N GLN A 518 -17.57 -42.07 -6.73
CA GLN A 518 -18.32 -43.15 -6.09
C GLN A 518 -17.92 -44.53 -6.67
N GLY A 519 -18.24 -45.60 -5.95
CA GLY A 519 -18.02 -46.96 -6.43
C GLY A 519 -19.07 -47.42 -7.44
N GLU A 520 -18.75 -48.44 -8.24
CA GLU A 520 -19.63 -49.05 -9.24
C GLU A 520 -19.50 -50.58 -9.21
N CYS A 521 -20.62 -51.31 -9.37
CA CYS A 521 -20.63 -52.79 -9.42
C CYS A 521 -21.08 -53.28 -10.80
N PRO A 522 -20.15 -53.64 -11.70
CA PRO A 522 -20.48 -54.08 -13.06
C PRO A 522 -21.07 -55.49 -13.07
N GLU A 523 -22.04 -55.74 -13.97
CA GLU A 523 -22.68 -57.05 -14.14
C GLU A 523 -21.65 -58.15 -14.41
N GLY A 524 -21.43 -59.04 -13.43
CA GLY A 524 -20.48 -60.15 -13.53
C GLY A 524 -19.00 -59.75 -13.59
N GLY A 525 -18.64 -58.57 -13.09
CA GLY A 525 -17.25 -58.12 -12.94
C GLY A 525 -16.91 -57.74 -11.50
N GLU A 526 -15.62 -57.48 -11.25
CA GLU A 526 -15.17 -56.99 -9.95
C GLU A 526 -15.73 -55.57 -9.66
N PRO A 527 -16.09 -55.27 -8.40
CA PRO A 527 -16.49 -53.94 -8.00
C PRO A 527 -15.35 -52.92 -8.16
N VAL A 528 -15.71 -51.71 -8.60
CA VAL A 528 -14.82 -50.54 -8.55
C VAL A 528 -15.09 -49.83 -7.23
N LEU A 529 -14.10 -49.83 -6.33
CA LEU A 529 -14.19 -49.13 -5.05
C LEU A 529 -14.23 -47.60 -5.24
N PRO A 530 -14.91 -46.85 -4.36
CA PRO A 530 -14.88 -45.39 -4.38
C PRO A 530 -13.47 -44.83 -4.15
N THR A 531 -13.23 -43.61 -4.62
CA THR A 531 -11.94 -42.92 -4.49
C THR A 531 -12.12 -41.47 -4.03
N LEU A 532 -11.38 -41.07 -3.01
CA LEU A 532 -11.17 -39.68 -2.60
C LEU A 532 -9.71 -39.30 -2.88
N THR A 533 -9.52 -38.23 -3.66
CA THR A 533 -8.22 -37.56 -3.84
C THR A 533 -8.21 -36.29 -3.01
N VAL A 534 -7.44 -36.31 -1.92
CA VAL A 534 -7.11 -35.15 -1.10
C VAL A 534 -6.16 -34.23 -1.91
N PRO A 535 -6.26 -32.89 -1.79
CA PRO A 535 -5.28 -31.97 -2.39
C PRO A 535 -3.85 -32.18 -1.87
N ASP A 536 -2.85 -31.78 -2.65
CA ASP A 536 -1.46 -31.68 -2.18
C ASP A 536 -1.31 -30.53 -1.16
N ASP A 537 -0.45 -30.71 -0.15
CA ASP A 537 -0.12 -29.68 0.84
C ASP A 537 0.54 -28.45 0.18
N THR A 538 0.29 -27.27 0.76
CA THR A 538 0.85 -26.00 0.30
C THR A 538 1.70 -25.36 1.41
N ALA A 539 2.36 -24.23 1.13
CA ALA A 539 3.09 -23.50 2.17
C ALA A 539 2.16 -22.78 3.18
N ALA A 540 0.85 -22.67 2.89
CA ALA A 540 -0.16 -22.05 3.74
C ALA A 540 -1.07 -23.05 4.45
N ILE A 541 -1.39 -24.17 3.79
CA ILE A 541 -2.43 -25.14 4.19
C ILE A 541 -1.86 -26.56 4.17
N ASP A 542 -2.04 -27.27 5.29
CA ASP A 542 -1.82 -28.73 5.46
C ASP A 542 -3.16 -29.46 5.30
N TYR A 543 -3.19 -30.60 4.58
CA TYR A 543 -4.39 -31.42 4.41
C TYR A 543 -4.20 -32.81 5.05
N SER A 544 -5.08 -33.16 5.96
CA SER A 544 -5.12 -34.47 6.61
C SER A 544 -6.45 -35.20 6.34
N VAL A 545 -6.46 -36.51 6.47
CA VAL A 545 -7.66 -37.35 6.33
C VAL A 545 -7.75 -38.33 7.50
N ASP A 546 -8.95 -38.57 8.02
CA ASP A 546 -9.15 -39.43 9.19
C ASP A 546 -9.03 -40.93 8.89
N LEU A 547 -9.27 -41.33 7.63
CA LEU A 547 -9.17 -42.69 7.12
C LEU A 547 -8.35 -42.72 5.80
N GLU A 548 -7.43 -43.67 5.66
CA GLU A 548 -6.65 -43.87 4.43
C GLU A 548 -7.31 -44.90 3.49
N ALA A 549 -7.16 -44.69 2.18
CA ALA A 549 -7.63 -45.61 1.14
C ALA A 549 -7.02 -47.04 1.26
N PRO A 550 -7.70 -48.11 0.79
CA PRO A 550 -8.94 -48.13 0.00
C PRO A 550 -10.19 -47.92 0.84
N TYR A 551 -11.15 -47.18 0.29
CA TYR A 551 -12.42 -46.85 0.94
C TYR A 551 -13.52 -47.87 0.59
N ALA A 552 -14.45 -48.09 1.52
CA ALA A 552 -15.61 -48.95 1.31
C ALA A 552 -16.86 -48.15 0.87
N PRO A 553 -17.77 -48.75 0.07
CA PRO A 553 -19.14 -48.27 -0.08
C PRO A 553 -19.83 -48.04 1.28
N GLY A 554 -20.60 -46.95 1.40
CA GLY A 554 -21.24 -46.54 2.66
C GLY A 554 -20.30 -45.96 3.73
N GLU A 555 -18.99 -45.95 3.52
CA GLU A 555 -18.02 -45.37 4.46
C GLU A 555 -18.11 -43.84 4.47
N THR A 556 -17.81 -43.22 5.61
CA THR A 556 -17.76 -41.76 5.76
C THR A 556 -16.36 -41.35 6.18
N VAL A 557 -15.78 -40.40 5.45
CA VAL A 557 -14.39 -39.94 5.56
C VAL A 557 -14.39 -38.42 5.69
N VAL A 558 -13.50 -37.89 6.53
CA VAL A 558 -13.35 -36.46 6.80
C VAL A 558 -11.94 -36.01 6.40
N VAL A 559 -11.86 -35.12 5.42
CA VAL A 559 -10.63 -34.35 5.15
C VAL A 559 -10.65 -33.11 6.04
N THR A 560 -9.56 -32.84 6.74
CA THR A 560 -9.38 -31.64 7.57
C THR A 560 -8.26 -30.79 6.98
N ALA A 561 -8.44 -29.48 6.89
CA ALA A 561 -7.39 -28.55 6.49
C ALA A 561 -7.05 -27.55 7.62
N GLU A 562 -5.76 -27.30 7.83
CA GLU A 562 -5.22 -26.41 8.88
C GLU A 562 -4.32 -25.33 8.26
N LEU A 563 -4.40 -24.10 8.77
CA LEU A 563 -3.57 -22.97 8.34
C LEU A 563 -2.23 -22.93 9.08
N LEU A 564 -1.13 -23.07 8.35
CA LEU A 564 0.24 -23.14 8.88
C LEU A 564 0.88 -21.77 9.15
N VAL A 565 0.33 -20.69 8.59
CA VAL A 565 0.97 -19.36 8.56
C VAL A 565 0.17 -18.33 9.37
N GLN A 566 0.82 -17.67 10.33
CA GLN A 566 0.16 -16.63 11.14
C GLN A 566 -0.26 -15.41 10.31
N GLY A 567 -1.43 -14.86 10.62
CA GLY A 567 -2.06 -13.77 9.86
C GLY A 567 -2.79 -14.21 8.59
N THR A 568 -2.82 -15.52 8.30
CA THR A 568 -3.78 -16.09 7.35
C THR A 568 -5.10 -16.44 8.03
N VAL A 569 -6.18 -16.40 7.25
CA VAL A 569 -7.54 -16.76 7.65
C VAL A 569 -8.20 -17.57 6.55
N TRP A 570 -9.33 -18.20 6.84
CA TRP A 570 -10.20 -18.74 5.79
C TRP A 570 -11.05 -17.62 5.16
N PRO A 571 -11.44 -17.72 3.87
CA PRO A 571 -12.36 -16.77 3.25
C PRO A 571 -13.75 -16.81 3.92
N GLU A 572 -14.44 -15.68 3.94
CA GLU A 572 -15.80 -15.55 4.53
C GLU A 572 -16.82 -16.50 3.87
N GLU A 573 -16.70 -16.71 2.55
CA GLU A 573 -17.41 -17.76 1.83
C GLU A 573 -16.43 -18.92 1.51
N LEU A 574 -16.57 -20.04 2.23
CA LEU A 574 -15.81 -21.26 1.97
C LEU A 574 -16.25 -21.94 0.65
N PRO A 575 -15.33 -22.61 -0.09
CA PRO A 575 -15.69 -23.46 -1.22
C PRO A 575 -16.65 -24.59 -0.81
N VAL A 576 -17.56 -24.96 -1.71
CA VAL A 576 -18.65 -25.92 -1.46
C VAL A 576 -18.14 -27.25 -0.91
N GLY A 577 -18.64 -27.62 0.27
CA GLY A 577 -18.32 -28.87 0.97
C GLY A 577 -17.41 -28.71 2.18
N TRP A 578 -16.74 -27.56 2.34
CA TRP A 578 -15.95 -27.24 3.54
C TRP A 578 -16.82 -26.56 4.62
N GLU A 579 -16.71 -27.02 5.87
CA GLU A 579 -17.36 -26.43 7.04
C GLU A 579 -16.32 -26.04 8.12
N LEU A 580 -16.41 -24.81 8.65
CA LEU A 580 -15.53 -24.28 9.69
C LEU A 580 -15.81 -24.90 11.07
N GLN A 581 -14.75 -25.34 11.75
CA GLN A 581 -14.80 -26.00 13.05
C GLN A 581 -14.51 -25.04 14.23
N GLU A 582 -14.85 -25.44 15.46
CA GLU A 582 -14.65 -24.60 16.66
C GLU A 582 -13.17 -24.32 17.00
N ASP A 583 -12.22 -25.08 16.45
CA ASP A 583 -10.78 -24.91 16.65
C ASP A 583 -10.09 -24.05 15.57
N GLY A 584 -10.81 -23.64 14.53
CA GLY A 584 -10.28 -22.86 13.41
C GLY A 584 -9.81 -23.68 12.20
N THR A 585 -9.86 -25.02 12.27
CA THR A 585 -9.74 -25.87 11.07
C THR A 585 -11.02 -25.83 10.24
N ILE A 586 -10.95 -26.33 9.00
CA ILE A 586 -12.13 -26.64 8.19
C ILE A 586 -12.18 -28.13 7.89
N ALA A 587 -13.39 -28.69 7.77
CA ALA A 587 -13.61 -30.10 7.47
C ALA A 587 -14.46 -30.28 6.20
N PHE A 588 -14.06 -31.20 5.33
CA PHE A 588 -14.82 -31.66 4.17
C PHE A 588 -15.23 -33.12 4.44
N THR A 589 -16.52 -33.35 4.66
CA THR A 589 -17.05 -34.70 4.95
C THR A 589 -17.65 -35.30 3.69
N VAL A 590 -17.20 -36.50 3.33
CA VAL A 590 -17.79 -37.32 2.26
C VAL A 590 -18.33 -38.62 2.85
N THR A 591 -19.58 -38.95 2.53
CA THR A 591 -20.12 -40.30 2.66
C THR A 591 -20.16 -40.91 1.27
N PHE A 592 -19.54 -42.06 1.09
CA PHE A 592 -19.63 -42.81 -0.16
C PHE A 592 -20.99 -43.51 -0.25
N ASP A 593 -21.57 -43.56 -1.46
CA ASP A 593 -22.87 -44.20 -1.67
C ASP A 593 -22.77 -45.73 -1.46
N GLU A 594 -23.85 -46.35 -1.00
CA GLU A 594 -24.00 -47.82 -1.01
C GLU A 594 -24.07 -48.29 -2.47
N VAL A 595 -23.22 -49.24 -2.86
CA VAL A 595 -23.08 -49.61 -4.28
C VAL A 595 -24.06 -50.74 -4.64
N PRO A 596 -24.99 -50.53 -5.60
CA PRO A 596 -25.96 -51.55 -6.00
C PRO A 596 -25.34 -52.58 -6.95
N CYS A 597 -25.39 -53.84 -6.55
CA CYS A 597 -24.92 -55.00 -7.32
C CYS A 597 -26.07 -55.87 -7.85
N VAL A 598 -25.80 -56.64 -8.91
CA VAL A 598 -26.70 -57.67 -9.47
C VAL A 598 -26.01 -59.04 -9.55
N PRO A 599 -26.67 -60.14 -9.15
CA PRO A 599 -26.09 -61.47 -9.22
C PRO A 599 -26.23 -62.07 -10.62
N VAL A 600 -25.20 -62.79 -11.07
CA VAL A 600 -25.19 -63.47 -12.38
C VAL A 600 -25.98 -64.79 -12.28
N ALA A 601 -26.81 -65.09 -13.28
CA ALA A 601 -27.54 -66.37 -13.30
C ALA A 601 -26.60 -67.57 -13.55
N PRO A 602 -26.74 -68.70 -12.81
CA PRO A 602 -25.90 -69.87 -12.99
C PRO A 602 -26.18 -70.60 -14.31
N VAL A 603 -25.18 -71.28 -14.87
CA VAL A 603 -25.31 -72.05 -16.11
C VAL A 603 -25.79 -73.47 -15.80
N VAL A 604 -27.06 -73.75 -16.14
CA VAL A 604 -27.72 -75.04 -15.89
C VAL A 604 -27.65 -75.95 -17.11
N ILE A 605 -26.94 -77.08 -16.99
CA ILE A 605 -26.89 -78.12 -18.02
C ILE A 605 -27.85 -79.25 -17.64
N GLN A 606 -29.00 -79.27 -18.31
CA GLN A 606 -30.05 -80.26 -18.10
C GLN A 606 -29.62 -81.66 -18.60
N PRO A 607 -30.05 -82.74 -17.91
CA PRO A 607 -29.64 -84.10 -18.26
C PRO A 607 -30.27 -84.57 -19.58
N THR A 608 -29.52 -85.37 -20.35
CA THR A 608 -29.91 -85.86 -21.68
C THR A 608 -29.55 -87.34 -21.84
N CYS A 609 -30.09 -88.03 -22.87
CA CYS A 609 -29.80 -89.45 -23.13
C CYS A 609 -29.14 -89.68 -24.51
N PRO A 610 -27.90 -89.20 -24.75
CA PRO A 610 -27.14 -89.53 -25.96
C PRO A 610 -26.76 -91.02 -25.99
N GLU A 611 -26.98 -91.66 -27.13
CA GLU A 611 -26.62 -93.08 -27.41
C GLU A 611 -27.12 -94.14 -26.41
N GLY A 612 -28.02 -93.79 -25.48
CA GLY A 612 -28.55 -94.70 -24.46
C GLY A 612 -27.77 -94.68 -23.13
N VAL A 613 -26.93 -93.67 -22.90
CA VAL A 613 -26.29 -93.37 -21.61
C VAL A 613 -26.78 -91.98 -21.16
N PRO A 614 -27.21 -91.78 -19.90
CA PRO A 614 -27.61 -90.46 -19.45
C PRO A 614 -26.37 -89.60 -19.23
N THR A 615 -26.42 -88.33 -19.60
CA THR A 615 -25.48 -87.34 -19.08
C THR A 615 -25.93 -86.96 -17.68
N GLU A 616 -24.99 -86.91 -16.74
CA GLU A 616 -25.21 -86.31 -15.44
C GLU A 616 -25.68 -84.85 -15.62
N PRO A 617 -26.64 -84.36 -14.84
CA PRO A 617 -26.95 -82.93 -14.76
C PRO A 617 -25.73 -82.16 -14.23
N MET A 618 -25.52 -80.93 -14.71
CA MET A 618 -24.44 -80.08 -14.20
C MET A 618 -24.93 -78.67 -13.91
N LEU A 619 -24.31 -78.05 -12.92
CA LEU A 619 -24.45 -76.65 -12.55
C LEU A 619 -23.07 -76.01 -12.60
N GLU A 620 -22.91 -74.93 -13.34
CA GLU A 620 -21.71 -74.09 -13.33
C GLU A 620 -22.11 -72.76 -12.70
N LEU A 621 -21.61 -72.51 -11.50
CA LEU A 621 -21.84 -71.26 -10.77
C LEU A 621 -21.06 -70.11 -11.44
N PRO A 622 -21.50 -68.85 -11.26
CA PRO A 622 -20.67 -67.69 -11.57
C PRO A 622 -19.34 -67.74 -10.80
N ALA A 623 -18.35 -66.97 -11.26
CA ALA A 623 -17.19 -66.66 -10.42
C ALA A 623 -17.60 -65.72 -9.29
N ASP A 624 -17.06 -65.94 -8.10
CA ASP A 624 -17.09 -64.98 -7.01
C ASP A 624 -16.37 -63.67 -7.40
N THR A 625 -16.81 -62.55 -6.83
CA THR A 625 -16.18 -61.24 -6.95
C THR A 625 -15.92 -60.66 -5.55
N ASP A 626 -15.15 -59.57 -5.46
CA ASP A 626 -14.96 -58.82 -4.20
C ASP A 626 -16.28 -58.19 -3.64
N ALA A 627 -17.43 -58.37 -4.32
CA ALA A 627 -18.75 -57.95 -3.87
C ALA A 627 -19.77 -59.09 -3.68
N ILE A 628 -19.71 -60.17 -4.47
CA ILE A 628 -20.69 -61.28 -4.42
C ILE A 628 -19.99 -62.64 -4.36
N PHE A 629 -20.34 -63.42 -3.34
CA PHE A 629 -19.96 -64.84 -3.20
C PHE A 629 -21.14 -65.77 -3.57
N TYR A 630 -20.88 -66.86 -4.29
CA TYR A 630 -21.89 -67.83 -4.74
C TYR A 630 -21.67 -69.23 -4.17
N PHE A 631 -22.75 -69.87 -3.72
CA PHE A 631 -22.73 -71.30 -3.36
C PHE A 631 -24.07 -71.97 -3.68
N VAL A 632 -24.11 -73.31 -3.61
CA VAL A 632 -25.31 -74.11 -3.83
C VAL A 632 -25.73 -74.84 -2.54
N ILE A 633 -27.04 -74.97 -2.33
CA ILE A 633 -27.63 -75.79 -1.29
C ILE A 633 -28.22 -77.03 -1.95
N SER A 634 -27.54 -78.17 -1.80
CA SER A 634 -27.91 -79.51 -2.30
C SER A 634 -27.64 -80.59 -1.24
N GLU A 635 -28.04 -81.86 -1.48
CA GLU A 635 -27.64 -82.98 -0.60
C GLU A 635 -26.23 -83.53 -0.93
N ASP A 636 -25.75 -83.31 -2.16
CA ASP A 636 -24.38 -83.60 -2.63
C ASP A 636 -23.92 -82.43 -3.53
N GLU A 637 -22.75 -81.87 -3.27
CA GLU A 637 -22.21 -80.70 -3.99
C GLU A 637 -21.43 -81.09 -5.25
N ASP A 638 -20.95 -82.35 -5.33
CA ASP A 638 -20.16 -82.88 -6.45
C ASP A 638 -21.03 -83.53 -7.55
N SER A 639 -22.31 -83.82 -7.28
CA SER A 639 -23.18 -84.61 -8.18
C SER A 639 -24.68 -84.37 -7.95
N PHE A 640 -25.37 -83.75 -8.91
CA PHE A 640 -26.81 -83.50 -8.83
C PHE A 640 -27.67 -84.68 -9.34
N GLY A 641 -28.87 -84.84 -8.77
CA GLY A 641 -29.82 -85.90 -9.06
C GLY A 641 -30.80 -85.62 -10.21
N PHE A 642 -31.32 -86.68 -10.84
CA PHE A 642 -32.35 -86.55 -11.88
C PHE A 642 -33.71 -86.20 -11.25
N GLY A 643 -34.23 -85.01 -11.53
CA GLY A 643 -35.42 -84.48 -10.86
C GLY A 643 -35.13 -83.74 -9.55
N GLU A 644 -33.85 -83.54 -9.19
CA GLU A 644 -33.49 -82.72 -8.02
C GLU A 644 -33.82 -81.24 -8.25
N THR A 645 -34.17 -80.56 -7.17
CA THR A 645 -34.27 -79.10 -7.11
C THR A 645 -33.27 -78.58 -6.09
N VAL A 646 -32.32 -77.75 -6.54
CA VAL A 646 -31.29 -77.12 -5.71
C VAL A 646 -31.47 -75.60 -5.71
N VAL A 647 -30.94 -74.94 -4.68
CA VAL A 647 -30.99 -73.47 -4.58
C VAL A 647 -29.56 -72.94 -4.65
N VAL A 648 -29.28 -72.08 -5.63
CA VAL A 648 -28.07 -71.27 -5.64
C VAL A 648 -28.33 -70.03 -4.79
N VAL A 649 -27.39 -69.69 -3.92
CA VAL A 649 -27.43 -68.50 -3.07
C VAL A 649 -26.29 -67.59 -3.47
N ALA A 650 -26.60 -66.30 -3.66
CA ALA A 650 -25.63 -65.23 -3.77
C ALA A 650 -25.64 -64.42 -2.47
N MET A 651 -24.47 -64.10 -1.94
CA MET A 651 -24.29 -63.27 -0.74
C MET A 651 -23.46 -62.05 -1.08
N LEU A 652 -23.88 -60.88 -0.59
CA LEU A 652 -23.09 -59.64 -0.63
C LEU A 652 -22.07 -59.59 0.51
N GLU A 653 -20.92 -58.99 0.25
CA GLU A 653 -20.03 -58.48 1.30
C GLU A 653 -20.55 -57.12 1.85
N PRO A 654 -20.24 -56.73 3.10
CA PRO A 654 -20.75 -55.49 3.71
C PRO A 654 -20.38 -54.22 2.93
N GLY A 655 -21.36 -53.32 2.76
CA GLY A 655 -21.24 -52.06 2.02
C GLY A 655 -21.90 -52.09 0.64
N TYR A 656 -21.98 -53.28 0.02
CA TYR A 656 -22.77 -53.50 -1.19
C TYR A 656 -24.24 -53.75 -0.83
N VAL A 657 -25.14 -53.38 -1.75
CA VAL A 657 -26.59 -53.61 -1.64
C VAL A 657 -27.12 -54.26 -2.92
N TRP A 658 -28.26 -54.94 -2.85
CA TRP A 658 -28.92 -55.45 -4.06
C TRP A 658 -29.56 -54.30 -4.85
N ALA A 659 -29.42 -54.33 -6.19
CA ALA A 659 -30.16 -53.42 -7.06
C ALA A 659 -31.69 -53.64 -6.96
N GLU A 660 -32.48 -52.59 -7.21
CA GLU A 660 -33.96 -52.61 -7.05
C GLU A 660 -34.67 -53.69 -7.90
N GLU A 661 -34.10 -54.04 -9.06
CA GLU A 661 -34.57 -55.13 -9.92
C GLU A 661 -33.39 -56.11 -10.18
N LEU A 662 -33.56 -57.38 -9.78
CA LEU A 662 -32.59 -58.45 -10.05
C LEU A 662 -32.88 -59.16 -11.40
N PRO A 663 -31.89 -59.85 -12.00
CA PRO A 663 -32.10 -60.63 -13.23
C PRO A 663 -33.12 -61.79 -13.07
N GLU A 664 -33.76 -62.18 -14.18
CA GLU A 664 -34.82 -63.20 -14.20
C GLU A 664 -34.39 -64.52 -13.53
N GLY A 665 -35.10 -64.90 -12.47
CA GLY A 665 -34.87 -66.14 -11.70
C GLY A 665 -34.25 -65.91 -10.32
N TRP A 666 -33.69 -64.73 -10.03
CA TRP A 666 -33.24 -64.35 -8.70
C TRP A 666 -34.36 -63.69 -7.88
N GLU A 667 -34.46 -64.06 -6.59
CA GLU A 667 -35.33 -63.42 -5.59
C GLU A 667 -34.47 -62.96 -4.40
N ILE A 668 -34.64 -61.71 -3.95
CA ILE A 668 -33.99 -61.18 -2.74
C ILE A 668 -34.62 -61.86 -1.52
N VAL A 669 -33.81 -62.51 -0.70
CA VAL A 669 -34.25 -63.23 0.50
C VAL A 669 -34.16 -62.33 1.74
N ASP A 670 -33.07 -61.59 1.88
CA ASP A 670 -32.87 -60.55 2.89
C ASP A 670 -31.87 -59.48 2.40
N ASP A 671 -31.50 -58.56 3.28
CA ASP A 671 -30.63 -57.40 3.06
C ASP A 671 -29.33 -57.76 2.30
N MET A 672 -28.77 -58.95 2.59
CA MET A 672 -27.46 -59.38 2.11
C MET A 672 -27.50 -60.60 1.18
N THR A 673 -28.67 -61.22 0.98
CA THR A 673 -28.76 -62.52 0.28
C THR A 673 -29.86 -62.59 -0.78
N ALA A 674 -29.56 -63.24 -1.90
CA ALA A 674 -30.49 -63.57 -2.96
C ALA A 674 -30.42 -65.06 -3.30
N ALA A 675 -31.51 -65.63 -3.83
CA ALA A 675 -31.62 -67.04 -4.16
C ALA A 675 -32.15 -67.28 -5.59
N PHE A 676 -31.69 -68.36 -6.23
CA PHE A 676 -32.09 -68.81 -7.56
C PHE A 676 -32.42 -70.31 -7.51
N GLU A 677 -33.65 -70.70 -7.85
CA GLU A 677 -34.10 -72.10 -7.81
C GLU A 677 -33.79 -72.82 -9.14
N VAL A 678 -33.04 -73.93 -9.07
CA VAL A 678 -32.70 -74.78 -10.23
C VAL A 678 -33.35 -76.14 -10.08
N THR A 679 -34.31 -76.45 -10.97
CA THR A 679 -34.86 -77.82 -11.09
C THR A 679 -34.23 -78.55 -12.28
N PHE A 680 -33.65 -79.73 -12.03
CA PHE A 680 -33.17 -80.64 -13.07
C PHE A 680 -34.30 -81.53 -13.59
N ALA A 681 -34.28 -81.82 -14.89
CA ALA A 681 -35.33 -82.62 -15.52
C ALA A 681 -35.24 -84.11 -15.16
N GLU A 682 -36.38 -84.74 -14.87
CA GLU A 682 -36.53 -86.20 -14.93
C GLU A 682 -36.43 -86.67 -16.39
N ALA A 683 -35.20 -86.78 -16.92
CA ALA A 683 -34.91 -87.15 -18.32
C ALA A 683 -34.27 -88.56 -18.47
N PRO A 684 -34.86 -89.64 -17.93
CA PRO A 684 -34.19 -90.94 -17.83
C PRO A 684 -34.02 -91.64 -19.18
N CYS A 685 -32.89 -92.34 -19.34
CA CYS A 685 -32.65 -93.25 -20.45
C CYS A 685 -33.58 -94.47 -20.40
N ILE A 686 -34.35 -94.67 -21.47
CA ILE A 686 -35.35 -95.74 -21.56
C ILE A 686 -34.70 -97.06 -21.99
N VAL A 687 -34.64 -98.03 -21.07
CA VAL A 687 -33.98 -99.34 -21.27
C VAL A 687 -34.92 -100.52 -21.01
N ALA A 688 -34.62 -101.69 -21.60
CA ALA A 688 -35.44 -102.89 -21.50
C ALA A 688 -34.62 -104.09 -20.97
N PRO A 689 -35.14 -104.86 -19.98
CA PRO A 689 -34.39 -105.97 -19.40
C PRO A 689 -34.38 -107.18 -20.33
N VAL A 690 -33.20 -107.72 -20.58
CA VAL A 690 -32.97 -108.84 -21.51
C VAL A 690 -33.14 -110.16 -20.77
N ALA A 691 -34.01 -111.03 -21.28
CA ALA A 691 -34.28 -112.33 -20.67
C ALA A 691 -33.02 -113.22 -20.59
N PRO A 692 -32.79 -113.92 -19.46
CA PRO A 692 -31.57 -114.69 -19.24
C PRO A 692 -31.51 -115.97 -20.10
N THR A 693 -30.32 -116.30 -20.60
CA THR A 693 -30.12 -117.50 -21.43
C THR A 693 -29.86 -118.73 -20.57
N VAL A 694 -30.58 -119.82 -20.83
CA VAL A 694 -30.51 -121.08 -20.07
C VAL A 694 -29.88 -122.19 -20.92
N THR A 695 -28.77 -122.74 -20.46
CA THR A 695 -28.24 -124.01 -21.02
C THR A 695 -28.72 -125.17 -20.14
N PRO A 696 -29.56 -126.08 -20.66
CA PRO A 696 -30.03 -127.23 -19.88
C PRO A 696 -28.90 -128.22 -19.61
N SER A 697 -29.06 -129.08 -18.60
CA SER A 697 -28.16 -130.20 -18.36
C SER A 697 -28.11 -131.13 -19.59
N VAL A 698 -26.92 -131.53 -20.01
CA VAL A 698 -26.72 -132.53 -21.08
C VAL A 698 -25.87 -133.69 -20.56
N CYS A 699 -25.87 -134.82 -21.28
CA CYS A 699 -24.96 -135.93 -21.01
C CYS A 699 -23.79 -135.86 -22.00
N PRO A 700 -22.56 -135.49 -21.59
CA PRO A 700 -21.39 -135.53 -22.46
C PRO A 700 -21.15 -136.96 -22.97
N PRO A 701 -20.67 -137.15 -24.23
CA PRO A 701 -20.43 -138.48 -24.78
C PRO A 701 -19.52 -139.34 -23.87
N GLY A 702 -20.06 -140.45 -23.38
CA GLY A 702 -19.36 -141.37 -22.46
C GLY A 702 -19.50 -141.06 -20.96
N SER A 703 -20.14 -139.95 -20.57
CA SER A 703 -20.40 -139.63 -19.16
C SER A 703 -21.59 -140.41 -18.59
N ALA A 704 -21.45 -140.87 -17.35
CA ALA A 704 -22.55 -141.44 -16.56
C ALA A 704 -23.32 -140.39 -15.72
N SER A 705 -22.83 -139.14 -15.68
CA SER A 705 -23.46 -138.01 -14.99
C SER A 705 -23.78 -136.90 -15.99
N PRO A 706 -24.94 -136.22 -15.87
CA PRO A 706 -25.21 -135.02 -16.64
C PRO A 706 -24.31 -133.86 -16.18
N THR A 707 -24.14 -132.85 -17.02
CA THR A 707 -23.62 -131.54 -16.61
C THR A 707 -24.63 -130.84 -15.69
N ALA A 708 -24.14 -129.93 -14.85
CA ALA A 708 -25.01 -128.90 -14.30
C ALA A 708 -25.59 -128.05 -15.45
N PRO A 709 -26.87 -127.64 -15.41
CA PRO A 709 -27.35 -126.56 -16.25
C PRO A 709 -26.64 -125.25 -15.89
N THR A 710 -26.54 -124.33 -16.84
CA THR A 710 -25.96 -122.99 -16.63
C THR A 710 -26.96 -121.90 -16.97
N LEU A 711 -26.75 -120.73 -16.35
CA LEU A 711 -27.49 -119.51 -16.61
C LEU A 711 -26.50 -118.44 -17.04
N THR A 712 -26.82 -117.72 -18.11
CA THR A 712 -26.04 -116.58 -18.61
C THR A 712 -26.94 -115.36 -18.61
N LEU A 713 -26.55 -114.36 -17.81
CA LEU A 713 -27.19 -113.05 -17.78
C LEU A 713 -26.64 -112.20 -18.93
N ALA A 714 -27.44 -111.28 -19.45
CA ALA A 714 -26.97 -110.29 -20.42
C ALA A 714 -26.25 -109.14 -19.69
N THR A 715 -25.39 -108.43 -20.40
CA THR A 715 -24.97 -107.07 -20.03
C THR A 715 -25.88 -106.08 -20.73
N THR A 716 -26.54 -105.20 -19.98
CA THR A 716 -27.38 -104.12 -20.50
C THR A 716 -27.00 -102.86 -19.74
N THR A 717 -26.66 -101.79 -20.44
CA THR A 717 -26.32 -100.50 -19.84
C THR A 717 -27.48 -99.99 -18.98
N GLY A 718 -27.20 -99.46 -17.80
CA GLY A 718 -28.23 -99.01 -16.86
C GLY A 718 -28.96 -100.14 -16.12
N VAL A 719 -28.54 -101.40 -16.24
CA VAL A 719 -29.23 -102.54 -15.64
C VAL A 719 -28.27 -103.55 -15.02
N THR A 720 -28.20 -103.54 -13.70
CA THR A 720 -27.50 -104.56 -12.92
C THR A 720 -28.40 -105.78 -12.69
N TYR A 721 -27.96 -106.95 -13.17
CA TYR A 721 -28.65 -108.23 -13.00
C TYR A 721 -28.03 -109.08 -11.88
N THR A 722 -28.87 -109.60 -10.97
CA THR A 722 -28.48 -110.56 -9.93
C THR A 722 -29.33 -111.84 -10.02
N VAL A 723 -28.90 -112.93 -9.39
CA VAL A 723 -29.62 -114.22 -9.40
C VAL A 723 -29.63 -114.88 -8.03
N SER A 724 -30.80 -115.39 -7.62
CA SER A 724 -30.98 -116.06 -6.33
C SER A 724 -31.83 -117.34 -6.44
N PRO A 725 -31.40 -118.46 -5.82
CA PRO A 725 -30.05 -118.71 -5.32
C PRO A 725 -29.02 -118.76 -6.46
N ALA A 726 -27.77 -118.39 -6.16
CA ALA A 726 -26.66 -118.49 -7.10
C ALA A 726 -26.30 -119.97 -7.43
N GLY A 727 -25.59 -120.17 -8.54
CA GLY A 727 -25.14 -121.51 -8.98
C GLY A 727 -24.07 -122.13 -8.06
N PRO A 728 -23.74 -123.44 -8.24
CA PRO A 728 -24.14 -124.31 -9.36
C PRO A 728 -25.61 -124.74 -9.29
N TYR A 729 -26.24 -124.85 -10.46
CA TYR A 729 -27.67 -125.16 -10.60
C TYR A 729 -27.94 -126.66 -10.77
N SER A 730 -29.16 -127.08 -10.49
CA SER A 730 -29.68 -128.45 -10.64
C SER A 730 -30.87 -128.51 -11.59
N GLY A 731 -31.09 -129.65 -12.24
CA GLY A 731 -32.23 -129.83 -13.15
C GLY A 731 -33.55 -129.95 -12.37
N GLY A 732 -34.54 -129.13 -12.73
CA GLY A 732 -35.79 -128.96 -11.97
C GLY A 732 -35.73 -127.88 -10.89
N GLN A 733 -34.58 -127.24 -10.66
CA GLN A 733 -34.46 -126.08 -9.78
C GLN A 733 -35.16 -124.87 -10.40
N THR A 734 -35.73 -124.00 -9.56
CA THR A 734 -36.18 -122.66 -9.95
C THR A 734 -35.29 -121.62 -9.29
N VAL A 735 -34.92 -120.58 -10.04
CA VAL A 735 -34.15 -119.40 -9.58
C VAL A 735 -34.84 -118.14 -10.07
N THR A 736 -34.66 -117.04 -9.34
CA THR A 736 -35.13 -115.70 -9.75
C THR A 736 -33.94 -114.90 -10.22
N VAL A 737 -34.04 -114.32 -11.42
CA VAL A 737 -33.16 -113.25 -11.87
C VAL A 737 -33.83 -111.92 -11.54
N THR A 738 -33.09 -111.02 -10.91
CA THR A 738 -33.55 -109.68 -10.54
C THR A 738 -32.77 -108.66 -11.35
N ALA A 739 -33.48 -107.74 -12.00
CA ALA A 739 -32.91 -106.62 -12.73
C ALA A 739 -33.22 -105.31 -11.98
N VAL A 740 -32.17 -104.61 -11.59
CA VAL A 740 -32.22 -103.31 -10.91
C VAL A 740 -31.75 -102.26 -11.91
N LEU A 741 -32.44 -101.12 -11.98
CA LEU A 741 -31.99 -99.97 -12.75
C LEU A 741 -30.85 -99.26 -12.00
N GLU A 742 -29.87 -98.77 -12.74
CA GLU A 742 -28.98 -97.71 -12.26
C GLU A 742 -29.69 -96.35 -12.36
N GLU A 743 -29.14 -95.32 -11.71
CA GLU A 743 -29.72 -93.98 -11.72
C GLU A 743 -29.66 -93.31 -13.11
N GLY A 744 -30.61 -92.41 -13.39
CA GLY A 744 -30.78 -91.84 -14.74
C GLY A 744 -31.38 -92.80 -15.77
N TYR A 745 -31.87 -93.99 -15.38
CA TYR A 745 -32.54 -94.94 -16.27
C TYR A 745 -33.99 -95.25 -15.84
N ALA A 746 -34.85 -95.54 -16.82
CA ALA A 746 -36.22 -95.96 -16.61
C ALA A 746 -36.61 -97.14 -17.51
N TRP A 747 -37.55 -97.96 -17.04
CA TRP A 747 -38.01 -99.12 -17.80
C TRP A 747 -38.83 -98.73 -19.02
N GLN A 748 -38.49 -99.30 -20.17
CA GLN A 748 -39.38 -99.37 -21.32
C GLN A 748 -40.64 -100.15 -20.92
N MET A 749 -41.77 -99.45 -20.83
CA MET A 749 -43.07 -100.05 -20.50
C MET A 749 -43.90 -100.26 -21.77
N PRO A 750 -44.58 -101.42 -21.92
CA PRO A 750 -44.58 -102.57 -21.02
C PRO A 750 -43.26 -103.37 -21.09
N LEU A 751 -42.88 -103.99 -19.96
CA LEU A 751 -41.68 -104.83 -19.89
C LEU A 751 -41.72 -106.01 -20.89
N PRO A 752 -40.55 -106.46 -21.39
CA PRO A 752 -40.43 -107.64 -22.25
C PRO A 752 -41.00 -108.91 -21.62
N ALA A 753 -41.53 -109.80 -22.48
CA ALA A 753 -42.25 -110.99 -22.05
C ALA A 753 -41.45 -111.90 -21.10
N GLY A 754 -42.07 -112.23 -19.96
CA GLY A 754 -41.48 -113.07 -18.90
C GLY A 754 -40.89 -112.27 -17.73
N TRP A 755 -40.64 -110.97 -17.90
CA TRP A 755 -40.36 -110.07 -16.77
C TRP A 755 -41.65 -109.61 -16.09
N THR A 756 -41.57 -109.42 -14.77
CA THR A 756 -42.62 -108.81 -13.95
C THR A 756 -42.00 -107.67 -13.15
N LEU A 757 -42.63 -106.49 -13.18
CA LEU A 757 -42.20 -105.33 -12.38
C LEU A 757 -42.69 -105.52 -10.94
N ASN A 758 -41.77 -105.87 -10.04
CA ASN A 758 -42.03 -106.06 -8.61
C ASN A 758 -41.19 -105.12 -7.73
N SER A 759 -40.60 -104.08 -8.34
CA SER A 759 -39.67 -103.10 -7.75
C SER A 759 -38.63 -103.70 -6.78
N PRO A 760 -37.54 -104.34 -7.27
CA PRO A 760 -37.04 -104.38 -8.66
C PRO A 760 -37.77 -105.35 -9.62
N ALA A 761 -37.41 -105.32 -10.91
CA ALA A 761 -37.99 -106.21 -11.91
C ALA A 761 -37.43 -107.64 -11.78
N THR A 762 -38.26 -108.66 -12.00
CA THR A 762 -37.88 -110.07 -11.79
C THR A 762 -38.29 -110.99 -12.93
N PHE A 763 -37.44 -111.96 -13.27
CA PHE A 763 -37.69 -113.03 -14.24
C PHE A 763 -37.46 -114.40 -13.57
N THR A 764 -38.46 -115.28 -13.63
CA THR A 764 -38.37 -116.63 -13.02
C THR A 764 -37.86 -117.65 -14.01
N VAL A 765 -36.76 -118.34 -13.67
CA VAL A 765 -36.17 -119.41 -14.48
C VAL A 765 -36.35 -120.75 -13.78
N THR A 766 -37.10 -121.66 -14.38
CA THR A 766 -37.13 -123.08 -13.99
C THR A 766 -36.29 -123.90 -14.95
N PHE A 767 -35.21 -124.50 -14.45
CA PHE A 767 -34.36 -125.39 -15.23
C PHE A 767 -35.11 -126.69 -15.57
N PRO A 768 -35.02 -127.22 -16.81
CA PRO A 768 -35.53 -128.55 -17.13
C PRO A 768 -34.97 -129.63 -16.20
N ALA A 769 -35.74 -130.70 -15.98
CA ALA A 769 -35.26 -131.87 -15.22
C ALA A 769 -33.96 -132.45 -15.81
N HIS A 770 -33.12 -133.01 -14.93
CA HIS A 770 -31.79 -133.53 -15.31
C HIS A 770 -31.87 -134.52 -16.49
N ALA A 771 -30.93 -134.37 -17.44
CA ALA A 771 -30.77 -135.32 -18.54
C ALA A 771 -30.46 -136.73 -18.00
N VAL A 772 -31.32 -137.70 -18.34
CA VAL A 772 -31.23 -139.08 -17.87
C VAL A 772 -30.19 -139.84 -18.70
N CYS A 773 -28.93 -139.80 -18.27
CA CYS A 773 -27.84 -140.47 -18.98
C CYS A 773 -27.99 -142.00 -18.96
N PRO A 774 -27.76 -142.70 -20.09
CA PRO A 774 -27.96 -144.14 -20.19
C PRO A 774 -26.93 -144.91 -19.36
N LYS A 775 -27.39 -145.84 -18.51
CA LYS A 775 -26.52 -146.72 -17.72
C LYS A 775 -25.75 -147.69 -18.64
N ALA A 776 -24.43 -147.74 -18.48
CA ALA A 776 -23.57 -148.66 -19.22
C ALA A 776 -23.86 -150.15 -18.87
N PRO A 777 -23.76 -151.08 -19.83
CA PRO A 777 -24.12 -152.48 -19.62
C PRO A 777 -23.01 -153.31 -18.93
N VAL A 778 -23.42 -154.20 -18.02
CA VAL A 778 -22.54 -155.16 -17.33
C VAL A 778 -22.36 -156.44 -18.16
N LYS A 779 -21.17 -157.05 -18.13
CA LYS A 779 -20.87 -158.35 -18.78
C LYS A 779 -20.50 -159.44 -17.74
N THR A 780 -20.80 -160.69 -18.08
CA THR A 780 -20.39 -161.91 -17.35
C THR A 780 -19.22 -162.66 -18.06
N PRO A 781 -18.45 -163.51 -17.35
CA PRO A 781 -17.16 -164.04 -17.84
C PRO A 781 -17.18 -165.50 -18.35
N PRO A 782 -16.27 -165.89 -19.28
CA PRO A 782 -16.01 -167.29 -19.63
C PRO A 782 -14.53 -167.76 -19.60
N LYS A 783 -14.29 -168.81 -18.79
CA LYS A 783 -13.33 -169.97 -18.87
C LYS A 783 -11.92 -169.90 -19.53
N GLN A 784 -10.96 -170.49 -18.81
CA GLN A 784 -9.55 -170.89 -19.13
C GLN A 784 -9.43 -172.01 -20.21
N PRO A 785 -8.23 -172.38 -20.75
CA PRO A 785 -6.99 -172.83 -20.04
C PRO A 785 -5.72 -172.02 -20.44
N GLU A 786 -4.43 -172.35 -20.18
CA GLU A 786 -3.73 -173.50 -19.55
C GLU A 786 -2.44 -173.06 -18.75
N LEU A 787 -1.31 -173.79 -18.81
CA LEU A 787 -0.10 -173.73 -17.93
C LEU A 787 1.18 -174.26 -18.67
N PRO A 788 2.47 -174.15 -18.20
CA PRO A 788 2.93 -174.32 -16.79
C PRO A 788 4.22 -173.62 -16.21
N ARG A 789 4.32 -173.59 -14.85
CA ARG A 789 5.53 -173.63 -13.95
C ARG A 789 6.55 -172.43 -13.96
N THR A 790 7.23 -172.00 -12.86
CA THR A 790 7.43 -172.45 -11.43
C THR A 790 7.72 -171.28 -10.44
N GLY A 791 7.36 -171.41 -9.14
CA GLY A 791 7.91 -170.65 -7.96
C GLY A 791 7.15 -169.34 -7.58
N ALA A 792 6.78 -168.98 -6.33
CA ALA A 792 7.27 -169.18 -4.93
C ALA A 792 8.42 -168.24 -4.49
N ASP A 793 8.49 -167.61 -3.29
CA ASP A 793 7.60 -167.36 -2.13
C ASP A 793 8.19 -166.19 -1.27
N GLY A 794 7.47 -165.58 -0.30
CA GLY A 794 8.10 -164.62 0.66
C GLY A 794 7.16 -163.80 1.59
N ILE A 795 7.63 -163.44 2.80
CA ILE A 795 6.83 -162.81 3.90
C ILE A 795 7.65 -161.72 4.66
N GLY A 796 7.03 -160.59 5.07
CA GLY A 796 7.30 -160.00 6.41
C GLY A 796 7.65 -158.49 6.59
N THR A 797 6.85 -157.83 7.46
CA THR A 797 7.24 -156.94 8.60
C THR A 797 7.77 -155.47 8.49
N TYR A 798 7.21 -154.65 9.41
CA TYR A 798 7.72 -153.46 10.15
C TYR A 798 8.17 -152.11 9.50
N VAL A 799 7.43 -151.05 9.89
CA VAL A 799 7.86 -149.73 10.47
C VAL A 799 9.17 -149.03 10.01
N GLY A 800 9.10 -147.72 9.68
CA GLY A 800 10.26 -146.81 9.89
C GLY A 800 10.33 -145.44 9.16
N LEU A 801 9.80 -144.38 9.79
CA LEU A 801 10.32 -142.98 9.87
C LEU A 801 11.10 -142.24 8.73
N ALA A 802 10.57 -141.04 8.41
CA ALA A 802 11.23 -139.71 8.45
C ALA A 802 12.10 -139.11 7.31
N GLY A 803 11.85 -137.81 7.05
CA GLY A 803 12.80 -136.80 6.52
C GLY A 803 12.67 -136.43 5.03
N LEU A 804 12.94 -135.19 4.59
CA LEU A 804 13.09 -133.88 5.28
C LEU A 804 13.10 -132.73 4.23
N ALA A 805 13.06 -131.45 4.66
CA ALA A 805 13.47 -130.23 3.91
C ALA A 805 12.61 -129.75 2.70
N LEU A 806 12.49 -128.45 2.35
CA LEU A 806 12.91 -127.17 2.99
C LEU A 806 12.05 -125.98 2.44
N LEU A 807 11.71 -125.02 3.31
CA LEU A 807 11.44 -123.58 3.05
C LEU A 807 10.23 -123.14 2.16
N ALA A 808 9.57 -122.00 2.40
CA ALA A 808 9.71 -120.98 3.46
C ALA A 808 8.34 -120.42 3.91
N GLY A 809 8.29 -119.76 5.07
CA GLY A 809 7.13 -119.03 5.57
C GLY A 809 7.49 -118.14 6.78
N ALA A 810 6.59 -117.21 7.11
CA ALA A 810 6.78 -116.08 8.05
C ALA A 810 7.85 -115.05 7.61
N GLY A 811 7.72 -113.76 7.94
CA GLY A 811 6.62 -113.04 8.62
C GLY A 811 7.15 -111.79 9.33
N LEU A 812 6.24 -110.96 9.88
CA LEU A 812 6.53 -109.72 10.64
C LEU A 812 7.18 -108.60 9.77
N LEU A 813 6.84 -107.32 9.91
CA LEU A 813 6.85 -106.54 11.15
C LEU A 813 5.91 -105.31 11.10
N TRP A 814 5.57 -104.82 12.29
CA TRP A 814 4.79 -103.63 12.60
C TRP A 814 5.66 -102.36 12.60
N ALA A 815 5.11 -101.23 12.10
CA ALA A 815 5.56 -99.83 12.22
C ALA A 815 7.06 -99.50 11.93
N SER A 816 7.39 -98.53 11.08
CA SER A 816 7.17 -97.10 11.37
C SER A 816 7.96 -96.21 10.38
N ARG A 817 7.58 -94.91 10.28
CA ARG A 817 8.37 -93.77 9.74
C ARG A 817 8.72 -93.81 8.24
N ARG A 818 8.90 -92.69 7.51
CA ARG A 818 8.53 -91.25 7.68
C ARG A 818 8.77 -90.54 6.34
N ARG A 819 7.98 -89.49 6.03
CA ARG A 819 8.28 -88.28 5.21
C ARG A 819 9.02 -88.42 3.86
N GLY A 820 8.44 -87.82 2.83
CA GLY A 820 9.06 -87.53 1.53
C GLY A 820 8.00 -87.01 0.54
N THR A 821 7.40 -85.84 0.74
CA THR A 821 7.87 -84.46 0.41
C THR A 821 7.56 -84.02 -1.02
N LEU A 822 6.72 -82.97 -1.11
CA LEU A 822 6.62 -81.97 -2.18
C LEU A 822 6.33 -82.46 -3.61
N GLY A 823 5.23 -81.93 -4.15
CA GLY A 823 4.69 -82.13 -5.48
C GLY A 823 3.37 -81.38 -5.50
#